data_AF-A0A0G0F6W3-F1
#
_entry.id   AF-A0A0G0F6W3-F1
#
_cell.length_a   1.000
_cell.length_b   1.000
_cell.length_c   1.000
_cell.angle_alpha   90.00
_cell.angle_beta   90.00
_cell.angle_gamma   90.00
#
_symmetry.space_group_name_H-M   'P 1'
#
loop_
_entity.id
_entity.type
_entity.pdbx_description
1 polymer ?
#
loop_
_entity_poly.entity_id
_entity_poly.type
_entity_poly.pdbx_seq_one_letter_code
_entity_poly.pdbx_strand_id
1 'polypeptide(L)'
;MKLNINKNSLILFFFSITLLLVLTSNDVSAATSRRLPTAYTVHTYGTGKTFTSLQTWEDLTDVNLASVTTTDQSSSGNTLYVASTTLFDSCVLNESTVSVGGQTLTITGVTSGVSLAVSNITGTIASGTAVQTGFVLTAYQDGAPYNDSVTITGATNTSATLFRVIRAASGQRGTPTSGVRFEIASTATYGRIIYLAENYAGAYDIFGKLNQSGGTSHAVFWGNSSFVKFVGCYAQQGSFSGSSNGMAGFSMQTVTNGIFINNISDGFISTLSYSGGFLSRNSGEGYFYNNTVINCYYAFNKNQSTGTSYAKNNIISNYTNIFSGSAWSQVTNATSGVTFDADVYHLASNDTGAKNLGTDLTADANFPFNDDIDGYTRSGTWDIGVDELVGASQTCTWNGSVSTDWANKNNWTNCDGSSPESVDDVVINTASANQPILDLAGGKTINSLSIGSSAVSTLTLSNGLVDINVNKLTITNNLTIGGSGTITSTANTTAQTHSVNMAVGGNVDIASGGKIDVTGKGLSGGVINTIGNGTGGGGKTTCTTQGSGGGGGYGGVGGSGLAGCGASGGSEYKQDSTSQPTDLGSGGGGSNSATGGAGGGSAKLVISGTLSLTGSILADGGNGSNGTGGGGGAGSGGSIWIQSGSITNSGTIRAKGGNGGTGSYNAGGGGAGGRISLNFTKASGYNLTNTATGGTGYQAGGNGSIYYNVSGIQTSSVIDLTNPRDFTTLTYNKTTTANSISTPSLTVDARAGDALDTNDSSWTAWQTNLASGASLNAFDNKRYVQYRLNLASNNAIQSPKPYDKPTANPSLQDISFNYMTYLDKTITSSVYNSNSDANLIAGISWDESLENNTNIKFQIQTSADGATNWSGWLGPDGTNSTYFDELDSPTYCTKNGSIVTCTVDAIPTIFKNGTDDHYYQYKAFLTTTDGLATPTLNSVTVTYVVNANPEIEANQTTAVPDSNKKVNISYNVRDTDSISGTITPSFEYSLDGGSNWTAITSGCLEATDLDAKTISAPATPPENTTYTPHTATWTPACESGIGTTTYEA
;
A
#
# COMPACT_ATOMS: atom_id res chain seq x y z
N MET A 1 16.47 5.21 5.08
CA MET A 1 16.52 6.46 4.29
C MET A 1 17.29 7.49 5.12
N LYS A 2 18.34 8.11 4.56
CA LYS A 2 19.06 9.20 5.22
C LYS A 2 18.51 10.50 4.66
N LEU A 3 17.90 11.31 5.52
CA LEU A 3 17.49 12.68 5.19
C LEU A 3 18.71 13.58 5.38
N ASN A 4 19.18 14.19 4.30
CA ASN A 4 20.25 15.17 4.36
C ASN A 4 19.62 16.56 4.15
N ILE A 5 19.78 17.42 5.15
CA ILE A 5 19.50 18.84 5.00
C ILE A 5 20.84 19.47 4.65
N ASN A 6 21.09 19.68 3.36
CA ASN A 6 22.40 20.10 2.86
C ASN A 6 22.48 21.62 2.70
N LYS A 7 23.55 22.19 3.28
CA LYS A 7 24.05 23.54 2.99
C LYS A 7 24.78 23.48 1.65
N ASN A 8 24.34 24.24 0.63
CA ASN A 8 24.99 24.19 -0.68
C ASN A 8 26.41 24.77 -0.61
N SER A 9 27.40 23.98 -1.05
CA SER A 9 28.71 24.45 -1.51
C SER A 9 28.82 24.05 -2.99
N LEU A 10 28.79 25.02 -3.90
CA LEU A 10 28.87 24.79 -5.34
C LEU A 10 30.25 25.19 -5.86
N ILE A 11 30.98 24.26 -6.47
CA ILE A 11 32.19 24.52 -7.27
C ILE A 11 31.83 24.20 -8.74
N LEU A 12 32.07 25.16 -9.65
CA LEU A 12 31.65 25.12 -11.06
C LEU A 12 32.87 25.05 -12.03
N PHE A 13 32.90 23.97 -12.83
CA PHE A 13 33.31 23.77 -14.25
C PHE A 13 34.64 24.26 -14.89
N PHE A 14 35.31 23.38 -15.67
CA PHE A 14 35.39 23.31 -17.17
C PHE A 14 36.43 22.22 -17.60
N PHE A 15 36.16 21.28 -18.52
CA PHE A 15 36.53 21.34 -19.95
C PHE A 15 35.89 20.23 -20.83
N SER A 16 35.83 20.52 -22.13
CA SER A 16 35.08 19.89 -23.24
C SER A 16 35.70 18.65 -23.95
N ILE A 17 34.82 17.79 -24.48
CA ILE A 17 34.74 17.13 -25.82
C ILE A 17 35.96 16.41 -26.41
N THR A 18 35.80 15.14 -26.85
CA THR A 18 36.03 14.64 -28.24
C THR A 18 35.35 13.28 -28.49
N LEU A 19 34.74 13.15 -29.68
CA LEU A 19 34.03 12.03 -30.31
C LEU A 19 34.97 11.22 -31.22
N LEU A 20 34.89 9.87 -31.32
CA LEU A 20 34.86 9.07 -32.60
C LEU A 20 34.78 7.53 -32.42
N LEU A 21 33.65 6.96 -32.86
CA LEU A 21 33.38 5.80 -33.75
C LEU A 21 34.38 4.59 -33.92
N VAL A 22 33.80 3.36 -33.96
CA VAL A 22 33.98 2.23 -34.94
C VAL A 22 34.22 0.81 -34.33
N LEU A 23 33.28 -0.12 -34.62
CA LEU A 23 33.30 -1.59 -34.95
C LEU A 23 34.22 -2.55 -34.13
N THR A 24 33.96 -3.83 -33.86
CA THR A 24 33.17 -4.94 -34.45
C THR A 24 33.01 -6.06 -33.41
N SER A 25 31.95 -6.86 -33.55
CA SER A 25 31.76 -8.20 -32.99
C SER A 25 32.82 -9.22 -33.44
N ASN A 26 33.13 -10.23 -32.61
CA ASN A 26 33.40 -11.61 -33.07
C ASN A 26 33.18 -12.65 -31.96
N ASP A 27 32.63 -13.77 -32.42
CA ASP A 27 32.12 -14.99 -31.78
C ASP A 27 33.07 -15.75 -30.83
N VAL A 28 32.49 -16.51 -29.89
CA VAL A 28 32.68 -17.97 -29.78
C VAL A 28 31.38 -18.64 -29.35
N SER A 29 31.00 -19.66 -30.13
CA SER A 29 29.80 -20.49 -30.11
C SER A 29 29.90 -21.72 -29.21
N ALA A 30 28.75 -22.24 -28.76
CA ALA A 30 28.50 -23.69 -28.65
C ALA A 30 26.99 -23.99 -28.72
N ALA A 31 26.60 -24.65 -29.81
CA ALA A 31 25.25 -25.03 -30.17
C ALA A 31 24.82 -26.38 -29.55
N THR A 32 23.51 -26.61 -29.39
CA THR A 32 22.89 -27.89 -29.78
C THR A 32 21.53 -27.65 -30.45
N SER A 33 21.41 -28.13 -31.68
CA SER A 33 20.23 -28.11 -32.52
C SER A 33 19.45 -29.42 -32.40
N ARG A 34 18.11 -29.37 -32.51
CA ARG A 34 17.28 -30.53 -32.89
C ARG A 34 16.53 -30.19 -34.19
N ARG A 35 16.92 -30.85 -35.28
CA ARG A 35 16.21 -30.91 -36.56
C ARG A 35 15.18 -32.04 -36.54
N LEU A 36 14.01 -31.83 -37.16
CA LEU A 36 13.05 -32.89 -37.49
C LEU A 36 13.31 -33.48 -38.90
N PRO A 37 12.91 -34.73 -39.20
CA PRO A 37 13.09 -35.38 -40.50
C PRO A 37 12.01 -34.98 -41.54
N THR A 38 12.26 -35.39 -42.77
CA THR A 38 11.80 -34.91 -44.08
C THR A 38 10.33 -35.15 -44.50
N ALA A 39 9.78 -34.11 -45.17
CA ALA A 39 8.83 -34.05 -46.31
C ALA A 39 7.32 -34.35 -46.11
N TYR A 40 6.50 -33.29 -46.24
CA TYR A 40 5.11 -33.33 -46.72
C TYR A 40 4.93 -32.29 -47.83
N THR A 41 4.25 -32.65 -48.92
CA THR A 41 3.86 -31.75 -50.01
C THR A 41 2.39 -31.39 -49.84
N VAL A 42 2.06 -30.10 -49.71
CA VAL A 42 0.68 -29.60 -49.71
C VAL A 42 0.41 -28.95 -51.07
N HIS A 43 -0.64 -29.40 -51.77
CA HIS A 43 -1.18 -28.74 -52.96
C HIS A 43 -2.34 -27.83 -52.56
N THR A 44 -2.32 -26.59 -52.99
CA THR A 44 -3.50 -25.70 -52.94
C THR A 44 -3.80 -25.15 -54.34
N TYR A 45 -5.05 -25.31 -54.77
CA TYR A 45 -5.60 -24.64 -55.95
C TYR A 45 -6.08 -23.24 -55.56
N GLY A 46 -5.58 -22.20 -56.25
CA GLY A 46 -6.05 -20.81 -56.08
C GLY A 46 -4.88 -19.82 -56.02
N THR A 47 -4.90 -18.84 -56.91
CA THR A 47 -3.78 -17.97 -57.28
C THR A 47 -3.36 -16.96 -56.21
N GLY A 48 -2.06 -16.93 -55.89
CA GLY A 48 -1.38 -15.69 -55.49
C GLY A 48 -0.62 -15.68 -54.16
N LYS A 49 0.45 -16.49 -54.04
CA LYS A 49 1.77 -16.23 -53.41
C LYS A 49 2.38 -17.56 -52.94
N THR A 50 3.48 -17.96 -53.57
CA THR A 50 4.26 -19.15 -53.22
C THR A 50 5.36 -18.77 -52.23
N PHE A 51 5.38 -19.36 -51.04
CA PHE A 51 6.54 -19.31 -50.14
C PHE A 51 7.34 -20.61 -50.33
N THR A 52 8.58 -20.51 -50.81
CA THR A 52 9.37 -21.68 -51.23
C THR A 52 10.24 -22.30 -50.13
N SER A 53 10.30 -21.73 -48.91
CA SER A 53 10.89 -22.40 -47.74
C SER A 53 10.59 -21.69 -46.42
N LEU A 54 10.09 -22.42 -45.43
CA LEU A 54 10.05 -22.01 -44.01
C LEU A 54 11.26 -22.64 -43.31
N GLN A 55 12.15 -21.84 -42.71
CA GLN A 55 13.37 -22.36 -42.08
C GLN A 55 13.37 -22.27 -40.54
N THR A 56 12.42 -21.56 -39.92
CA THR A 56 12.29 -21.49 -38.45
C THR A 56 10.83 -21.43 -37.97
N TRP A 57 10.58 -21.64 -36.67
CA TRP A 57 9.26 -21.55 -36.04
C TRP A 57 8.66 -20.12 -36.03
N GLU A 58 9.45 -19.10 -36.36
CA GLU A 58 9.04 -17.68 -36.26
C GLU A 58 8.23 -17.20 -37.47
N ASP A 59 8.33 -17.88 -38.61
CA ASP A 59 7.68 -17.52 -39.87
C ASP A 59 6.14 -17.78 -39.91
N LEU A 60 5.53 -18.27 -38.82
CA LEU A 60 4.10 -18.61 -38.72
C LEU A 60 3.22 -17.52 -38.09
N THR A 61 3.81 -16.41 -37.65
CA THR A 61 3.10 -15.35 -36.91
C THR A 61 2.44 -14.29 -37.79
N ASP A 62 2.66 -14.31 -39.11
CA ASP A 62 2.19 -13.29 -40.07
C ASP A 62 1.00 -13.72 -40.96
N VAL A 63 0.13 -14.63 -40.51
CA VAL A 63 -1.15 -14.92 -41.21
C VAL A 63 -2.31 -14.26 -40.47
N ASN A 64 -2.59 -13.01 -40.85
CA ASN A 64 -3.77 -12.28 -40.40
C ASN A 64 -4.96 -12.54 -41.35
N LEU A 65 -5.91 -13.38 -40.93
CA LEU A 65 -7.19 -13.61 -41.63
C LEU A 65 -8.31 -12.79 -40.96
N ALA A 66 -8.19 -11.46 -41.00
CA ALA A 66 -9.14 -10.54 -40.35
C ALA A 66 -10.48 -10.34 -41.09
N SER A 67 -10.65 -10.83 -42.33
CA SER A 67 -11.94 -10.70 -43.01
C SER A 67 -12.11 -11.70 -44.16
N VAL A 68 -13.08 -12.60 -44.05
CA VAL A 68 -13.66 -13.29 -45.21
C VAL A 68 -14.96 -12.57 -45.56
N THR A 69 -14.90 -11.63 -46.50
CA THR A 69 -16.10 -11.08 -47.14
C THR A 69 -16.55 -12.01 -48.25
N THR A 70 -17.61 -12.79 -48.02
CA THR A 70 -18.32 -13.46 -49.12
C THR A 70 -19.35 -12.50 -49.70
N THR A 71 -18.97 -11.75 -50.73
CA THR A 71 -19.92 -11.15 -51.67
C THR A 71 -20.29 -12.19 -52.72
N ASP A 72 -21.20 -13.11 -52.38
CA ASP A 72 -22.14 -13.64 -53.36
C ASP A 72 -23.37 -14.20 -52.63
N GLN A 73 -24.51 -13.52 -52.82
CA GLN A 73 -25.81 -14.01 -52.42
C GLN A 73 -26.43 -14.74 -53.61
N SER A 74 -26.38 -16.07 -53.61
CA SER A 74 -27.44 -16.85 -54.23
C SER A 74 -27.68 -18.16 -53.48
N SER A 75 -28.97 -18.40 -53.26
CA SER A 75 -29.65 -19.57 -52.74
C SER A 75 -28.89 -20.91 -52.72
N SER A 76 -29.10 -21.63 -51.61
CA SER A 76 -28.85 -23.05 -51.31
C SER A 76 -27.51 -23.42 -50.68
N GLY A 77 -27.58 -23.81 -49.40
CA GLY A 77 -26.69 -24.77 -48.73
C GLY A 77 -25.20 -24.44 -48.71
N ASN A 78 -24.76 -23.61 -47.77
CA ASN A 78 -23.34 -23.52 -47.44
C ASN A 78 -22.95 -24.66 -46.49
N THR A 79 -22.33 -25.70 -47.05
CA THR A 79 -21.72 -26.81 -46.29
C THR A 79 -20.23 -26.52 -46.07
N LEU A 80 -19.80 -26.38 -44.82
CA LEU A 80 -18.39 -26.32 -44.45
C LEU A 80 -17.86 -27.75 -44.26
N TYR A 81 -16.96 -28.21 -45.13
CA TYR A 81 -16.26 -29.49 -44.95
C TYR A 81 -14.88 -29.25 -44.33
N VAL A 82 -14.66 -29.76 -43.12
CA VAL A 82 -13.32 -29.85 -42.50
C VAL A 82 -12.94 -31.32 -42.45
N ALA A 83 -12.02 -31.73 -43.31
CA ALA A 83 -11.45 -33.08 -43.32
C ALA A 83 -9.95 -33.00 -43.01
N SER A 84 -9.56 -33.25 -41.77
CA SER A 84 -8.67 -34.36 -41.45
C SER A 84 -8.31 -34.34 -39.95
N THR A 85 -8.23 -35.54 -39.42
CA THR A 85 -7.82 -35.92 -38.08
C THR A 85 -6.30 -35.85 -37.97
N THR A 86 -5.74 -34.85 -37.28
CA THR A 86 -4.56 -34.92 -36.38
C THR A 86 -3.95 -33.51 -36.18
N LEU A 87 -3.59 -33.21 -34.92
CA LEU A 87 -2.87 -32.03 -34.42
C LEU A 87 -3.64 -30.69 -34.35
N PHE A 88 -4.44 -30.56 -33.29
CA PHE A 88 -4.60 -29.30 -32.55
C PHE A 88 -4.59 -29.63 -31.06
N ASP A 89 -3.44 -29.45 -30.42
CA ASP A 89 -3.37 -29.26 -28.98
C ASP A 89 -3.03 -27.79 -28.76
N SER A 90 -3.85 -27.09 -27.95
CA SER A 90 -3.65 -25.70 -27.52
C SER A 90 -3.83 -24.57 -28.55
N CYS A 91 -5.05 -24.38 -29.08
CA CYS A 91 -5.47 -23.07 -29.61
C CYS A 91 -6.69 -22.57 -28.81
N VAL A 92 -6.49 -21.51 -28.02
CA VAL A 92 -7.57 -20.72 -27.41
C VAL A 92 -7.83 -19.55 -28.35
N LEU A 93 -9.00 -19.54 -28.99
CA LEU A 93 -9.51 -18.35 -29.67
C LEU A 93 -9.95 -17.35 -28.60
N ASN A 94 -9.05 -16.42 -28.26
CA ASN A 94 -9.41 -15.23 -27.51
C ASN A 94 -9.81 -14.13 -28.50
N GLU A 95 -10.96 -13.51 -28.23
CA GLU A 95 -11.55 -12.35 -28.89
C GLU A 95 -12.23 -12.57 -30.26
N SER A 96 -13.55 -12.82 -30.23
CA SER A 96 -14.59 -12.07 -30.98
C SER A 96 -15.94 -12.81 -30.94
N THR A 97 -16.96 -12.13 -30.40
CA THR A 97 -18.37 -12.51 -30.48
C THR A 97 -18.85 -12.68 -31.93
N VAL A 98 -19.43 -13.84 -32.26
CA VAL A 98 -20.28 -13.98 -33.45
C VAL A 98 -21.72 -13.65 -33.04
N SER A 99 -22.17 -12.42 -33.32
CA SER A 99 -23.59 -12.06 -33.21
C SER A 99 -24.27 -12.33 -34.55
N VAL A 100 -25.17 -13.32 -34.59
CA VAL A 100 -26.07 -13.50 -35.74
C VAL A 100 -27.38 -12.82 -35.39
N GLY A 101 -27.60 -11.62 -35.94
CA GLY A 101 -28.84 -10.89 -35.78
C GLY A 101 -30.05 -11.70 -36.24
N GLY A 102 -30.83 -12.22 -35.29
CA GLY A 102 -32.22 -12.63 -35.49
C GLY A 102 -32.52 -13.80 -36.43
N GLN A 103 -31.58 -14.72 -36.69
CA GLN A 103 -31.86 -15.91 -37.53
C GLN A 103 -31.57 -17.25 -36.81
N THR A 104 -32.45 -18.23 -37.05
CA THR A 104 -32.36 -19.61 -36.55
C THR A 104 -31.21 -20.37 -37.20
N LEU A 105 -30.27 -20.87 -36.41
CA LEU A 105 -29.23 -21.79 -36.87
C LEU A 105 -29.79 -23.22 -36.95
N THR A 106 -29.85 -23.80 -38.15
CA THR A 106 -30.23 -25.22 -38.33
C THR A 106 -28.97 -26.03 -38.66
N ILE A 107 -28.60 -26.99 -37.82
CA ILE A 107 -27.44 -27.86 -38.02
C ILE A 107 -27.95 -29.25 -38.41
N THR A 108 -27.52 -29.74 -39.58
CA THR A 108 -27.81 -31.11 -40.05
C THR A 108 -26.52 -31.81 -40.44
N GLY A 109 -26.33 -33.06 -40.00
CA GLY A 109 -25.27 -33.95 -40.48
C GLY A 109 -23.89 -33.81 -39.81
N VAL A 110 -23.82 -33.77 -38.48
CA VAL A 110 -22.53 -33.73 -37.76
C VAL A 110 -21.92 -35.13 -37.65
N THR A 111 -20.67 -35.31 -38.08
CA THR A 111 -19.87 -36.53 -37.87
C THR A 111 -18.92 -36.37 -36.67
N SER A 112 -18.43 -37.50 -36.12
CA SER A 112 -17.71 -37.52 -34.84
C SER A 112 -16.49 -36.58 -34.81
N GLY A 113 -16.31 -35.86 -33.69
CA GLY A 113 -15.07 -35.12 -33.39
C GLY A 113 -15.14 -33.59 -33.48
N VAL A 114 -16.32 -32.99 -33.66
CA VAL A 114 -16.49 -31.53 -33.67
C VAL A 114 -16.86 -31.02 -32.28
N SER A 115 -16.09 -30.09 -31.71
CA SER A 115 -16.47 -29.31 -30.52
C SER A 115 -16.90 -27.90 -30.94
N LEU A 116 -18.03 -27.41 -30.42
CA LEU A 116 -18.58 -26.08 -30.68
C LEU A 116 -18.70 -25.33 -29.35
N ALA A 117 -18.08 -24.15 -29.26
CA ALA A 117 -18.32 -23.20 -28.18
C ALA A 117 -19.19 -22.06 -28.74
N VAL A 118 -20.45 -21.95 -28.30
CA VAL A 118 -21.36 -20.88 -28.73
C VAL A 118 -21.99 -20.26 -27.48
N SER A 119 -21.88 -18.94 -27.35
CA SER A 119 -22.61 -18.15 -26.35
C SER A 119 -23.95 -17.68 -26.91
N ASN A 120 -24.98 -17.58 -26.06
CA ASN A 120 -26.31 -16.99 -26.36
C ASN A 120 -27.19 -17.73 -27.39
N ILE A 121 -27.56 -18.99 -27.15
CA ILE A 121 -28.66 -19.63 -27.89
C ILE A 121 -29.98 -19.53 -27.10
N THR A 122 -30.96 -18.85 -27.66
CA THR A 122 -32.40 -19.13 -27.48
C THR A 122 -32.90 -19.84 -28.75
N GLY A 123 -33.17 -21.14 -28.69
CA GLY A 123 -33.64 -21.90 -29.86
C GLY A 123 -34.25 -23.26 -29.50
N THR A 124 -35.27 -23.66 -30.26
CA THR A 124 -36.08 -24.87 -30.05
C THR A 124 -35.48 -26.09 -30.78
N ILE A 125 -35.34 -27.24 -30.11
CA ILE A 125 -34.98 -28.51 -30.75
C ILE A 125 -36.25 -29.10 -31.41
N ALA A 126 -36.19 -29.41 -32.70
CA ALA A 126 -37.32 -30.03 -33.41
C ALA A 126 -37.58 -31.46 -32.91
N SER A 127 -38.86 -31.86 -32.82
CA SER A 127 -39.22 -33.20 -32.33
C SER A 127 -38.68 -34.31 -33.24
N GLY A 128 -38.08 -35.35 -32.65
CA GLY A 128 -37.70 -36.58 -33.35
C GLY A 128 -36.23 -36.70 -33.76
N THR A 129 -35.36 -35.75 -33.37
CA THR A 129 -33.91 -35.86 -33.64
C THR A 129 -33.21 -36.69 -32.55
N ALA A 130 -32.61 -37.82 -32.94
CA ALA A 130 -31.73 -38.59 -32.06
C ALA A 130 -30.42 -37.83 -31.86
N VAL A 131 -30.13 -37.39 -30.63
CA VAL A 131 -28.86 -36.77 -30.28
C VAL A 131 -27.81 -37.88 -30.17
N GLN A 132 -26.97 -38.04 -31.19
CA GLN A 132 -25.81 -38.93 -31.11
C GLN A 132 -24.59 -38.22 -30.50
N THR A 133 -23.73 -39.05 -29.90
CA THR A 133 -22.45 -38.77 -29.21
C THR A 133 -21.75 -37.44 -29.51
N GLY A 134 -21.35 -36.70 -28.48
CA GLY A 134 -20.42 -35.56 -28.58
C GLY A 134 -21.03 -34.16 -28.46
N PHE A 135 -22.26 -34.03 -27.95
CA PHE A 135 -22.91 -32.71 -27.75
C PHE A 135 -22.46 -32.07 -26.43
N VAL A 136 -22.16 -30.76 -26.43
CA VAL A 136 -21.87 -29.96 -25.23
C VAL A 136 -22.99 -28.92 -25.09
N LEU A 137 -23.66 -28.88 -23.93
CA LEU A 137 -24.67 -27.87 -23.58
C LEU A 137 -24.09 -26.94 -22.52
N THR A 138 -24.20 -25.63 -22.73
CA THR A 138 -23.70 -24.60 -21.79
C THR A 138 -24.83 -24.13 -20.85
N ALA A 139 -24.56 -24.08 -19.54
CA ALA A 139 -25.48 -23.68 -18.49
C ALA A 139 -25.39 -22.17 -18.16
N TYR A 140 -26.46 -21.57 -17.61
CA TYR A 140 -26.54 -20.15 -17.23
C TYR A 140 -26.87 -19.94 -15.74
N GLN A 141 -26.34 -18.86 -15.13
CA GLN A 141 -26.85 -18.17 -13.93
C GLN A 141 -26.75 -16.64 -14.15
N ASP A 142 -27.85 -15.91 -13.93
CA ASP A 142 -27.94 -14.43 -13.79
C ASP A 142 -26.90 -13.57 -14.56
N GLY A 143 -26.77 -13.77 -15.87
CA GLY A 143 -26.01 -12.87 -16.75
C GLY A 143 -24.48 -12.96 -16.66
N ALA A 144 -23.89 -13.98 -16.01
CA ALA A 144 -22.44 -14.22 -16.03
C ALA A 144 -22.10 -15.69 -16.39
N PRO A 145 -21.06 -15.94 -17.21
CA PRO A 145 -20.62 -17.30 -17.54
C PRO A 145 -19.88 -17.97 -16.36
N TYR A 146 -20.29 -19.19 -15.99
CA TYR A 146 -19.60 -20.04 -15.00
C TYR A 146 -18.53 -20.90 -15.69
N ASN A 147 -17.40 -21.15 -15.00
CA ASN A 147 -16.15 -21.64 -15.59
C ASN A 147 -15.97 -23.17 -15.51
N ASP A 148 -17.04 -23.96 -15.62
CA ASP A 148 -16.98 -25.43 -15.60
C ASP A 148 -17.47 -26.05 -16.91
N SER A 149 -16.74 -27.05 -17.41
CA SER A 149 -17.09 -27.79 -18.62
C SER A 149 -17.90 -29.05 -18.29
N VAL A 150 -19.07 -29.22 -18.90
CA VAL A 150 -19.85 -30.47 -18.86
C VAL A 150 -19.41 -31.36 -20.03
N THR A 151 -18.79 -32.52 -19.74
CA THR A 151 -18.36 -33.50 -20.75
C THR A 151 -19.28 -34.72 -20.75
N ILE A 152 -19.96 -34.99 -21.87
CA ILE A 152 -20.72 -36.23 -22.09
C ILE A 152 -19.79 -37.26 -22.75
N THR A 153 -19.43 -38.34 -22.05
CA THR A 153 -18.50 -39.36 -22.60
C THR A 153 -19.07 -40.78 -22.55
N GLY A 154 -19.06 -41.49 -23.68
CA GLY A 154 -19.04 -42.97 -23.74
C GLY A 154 -20.35 -43.72 -24.02
N ALA A 155 -20.83 -43.73 -25.26
CA ALA A 155 -21.73 -44.78 -25.73
C ALA A 155 -20.94 -45.74 -26.64
N THR A 156 -20.42 -46.84 -26.09
CA THR A 156 -19.93 -47.97 -26.90
C THR A 156 -20.46 -49.28 -26.34
N ASN A 157 -20.85 -50.14 -27.26
CA ASN A 157 -21.54 -51.43 -27.15
C ASN A 157 -20.77 -52.58 -26.45
N THR A 158 -19.70 -52.31 -25.70
CA THR A 158 -18.99 -53.34 -24.94
C THR A 158 -18.42 -52.78 -23.64
N SER A 159 -19.16 -52.98 -22.55
CA SER A 159 -18.75 -52.84 -21.14
C SER A 159 -18.56 -51.42 -20.56
N ALA A 160 -19.42 -51.12 -19.58
CA ALA A 160 -19.31 -50.14 -18.50
C ALA A 160 -18.92 -48.70 -18.89
N THR A 161 -19.91 -47.89 -19.30
CA THR A 161 -19.76 -46.44 -19.43
C THR A 161 -20.69 -45.72 -18.45
N LEU A 162 -20.09 -44.86 -17.62
CA LEU A 162 -20.77 -44.07 -16.58
C LEU A 162 -21.33 -42.79 -17.18
N PHE A 163 -22.59 -42.47 -16.88
CA PHE A 163 -23.15 -41.12 -17.06
C PHE A 163 -22.67 -40.26 -15.88
N ARG A 164 -21.81 -39.26 -16.10
CA ARG A 164 -21.29 -38.39 -15.03
C ARG A 164 -21.72 -36.93 -15.26
N VAL A 165 -22.59 -36.43 -14.38
CA VAL A 165 -22.84 -34.99 -14.17
C VAL A 165 -22.09 -34.63 -12.88
N ILE A 166 -21.21 -33.62 -12.90
CA ILE A 166 -20.40 -33.20 -11.73
C ILE A 166 -20.87 -31.84 -11.23
N ARG A 167 -21.05 -31.76 -9.91
CA ARG A 167 -21.42 -30.60 -9.07
C ARG A 167 -20.52 -29.37 -9.29
N ALA A 168 -21.10 -28.18 -9.06
CA ALA A 168 -20.37 -26.98 -8.59
C ALA A 168 -20.40 -26.94 -7.04
N ALA A 169 -19.53 -26.14 -6.43
CA ALA A 169 -19.10 -26.13 -5.02
C ALA A 169 -20.18 -26.34 -3.91
N SER A 170 -19.70 -26.91 -2.78
CA SER A 170 -20.36 -27.32 -1.52
C SER A 170 -21.81 -26.88 -1.22
N GLY A 171 -22.64 -27.86 -0.83
CA GLY A 171 -23.65 -27.69 0.23
C GLY A 171 -25.09 -28.03 -0.12
N GLN A 172 -25.54 -27.81 -1.37
CA GLN A 172 -26.98 -27.90 -1.68
C GLN A 172 -27.24 -28.79 -2.90
N ARG A 173 -27.78 -30.00 -2.69
CA ARG A 173 -28.17 -30.91 -3.78
C ARG A 173 -29.58 -30.57 -4.25
N GLY A 174 -29.77 -30.37 -5.55
CA GLY A 174 -31.09 -30.31 -6.18
C GLY A 174 -31.88 -29.01 -5.98
N THR A 175 -31.26 -27.87 -5.66
CA THR A 175 -32.00 -26.59 -5.65
C THR A 175 -32.13 -26.03 -7.07
N PRO A 176 -33.15 -25.21 -7.39
CA PRO A 176 -33.26 -24.57 -8.73
C PRO A 176 -32.11 -23.58 -9.00
N THR A 177 -31.28 -23.29 -8.01
CA THR A 177 -30.07 -22.47 -8.07
C THR A 177 -28.76 -23.28 -8.12
N SER A 178 -28.79 -24.59 -7.83
CA SER A 178 -27.61 -25.48 -7.90
C SER A 178 -27.75 -26.55 -8.99
N GLY A 179 -26.69 -26.74 -9.81
CA GLY A 179 -26.61 -27.82 -10.79
C GLY A 179 -26.96 -27.47 -12.26
N VAL A 180 -26.99 -28.50 -13.12
CA VAL A 180 -27.25 -28.36 -14.56
C VAL A 180 -28.75 -28.28 -14.81
N ARG A 181 -29.19 -27.20 -15.49
CA ARG A 181 -30.61 -26.90 -15.70
C ARG A 181 -31.06 -27.24 -17.12
N PHE A 182 -32.18 -27.95 -17.22
CA PHE A 182 -32.87 -28.26 -18.48
C PHE A 182 -34.32 -27.77 -18.43
N GLU A 183 -34.72 -26.98 -19.42
CA GLU A 183 -36.12 -26.57 -19.61
C GLU A 183 -36.60 -27.02 -21.00
N ILE A 184 -37.75 -27.71 -21.06
CA ILE A 184 -38.35 -28.14 -22.32
C ILE A 184 -39.78 -27.63 -22.41
N ALA A 185 -40.10 -26.96 -23.53
CA ALA A 185 -41.46 -26.73 -23.98
C ALA A 185 -41.84 -27.81 -25.01
N SER A 186 -42.75 -28.73 -24.66
CA SER A 186 -43.18 -29.81 -25.55
C SER A 186 -44.64 -29.69 -25.94
N THR A 187 -44.94 -29.83 -27.24
CA THR A 187 -46.31 -30.04 -27.78
C THR A 187 -46.55 -31.50 -28.18
N ALA A 188 -45.58 -32.39 -27.93
CA ALA A 188 -45.63 -33.78 -28.36
C ALA A 188 -46.49 -34.63 -27.41
N THR A 189 -47.07 -35.70 -27.96
CA THR A 189 -47.84 -36.71 -27.20
C THR A 189 -47.02 -37.44 -26.14
N TYR A 190 -45.69 -37.32 -26.11
CA TYR A 190 -44.79 -37.83 -25.05
C TYR A 190 -43.59 -36.88 -24.84
N GLY A 191 -43.69 -35.93 -23.90
CA GLY A 191 -42.55 -35.09 -23.50
C GLY A 191 -41.66 -35.78 -22.46
N ARG A 192 -40.32 -35.76 -22.64
CA ARG A 192 -39.31 -36.25 -21.69
C ARG A 192 -38.09 -35.34 -21.69
N ILE A 193 -37.56 -34.97 -20.52
CA ILE A 193 -36.33 -34.15 -20.44
C ILE A 193 -35.08 -35.02 -20.50
N ILE A 194 -35.07 -36.13 -19.78
CA ILE A 194 -33.98 -37.12 -19.81
C ILE A 194 -34.55 -38.50 -20.04
N TYR A 195 -34.00 -39.19 -21.05
CA TYR A 195 -34.34 -40.57 -21.40
C TYR A 195 -33.09 -41.45 -21.36
N LEU A 196 -33.02 -42.35 -20.37
CA LEU A 196 -31.97 -43.35 -20.21
C LEU A 196 -32.40 -44.63 -20.93
N ALA A 197 -31.91 -44.79 -22.16
CA ALA A 197 -32.24 -45.90 -23.06
C ALA A 197 -31.38 -47.16 -22.85
N GLU A 198 -30.19 -46.99 -22.27
CA GLU A 198 -29.17 -48.05 -22.07
C GLU A 198 -28.90 -48.26 -20.57
N ASN A 199 -28.13 -49.31 -20.22
CA ASN A 199 -27.78 -49.62 -18.83
C ASN A 199 -26.78 -48.60 -18.26
N TYR A 200 -27.26 -47.69 -17.40
CA TYR A 200 -26.42 -46.71 -16.69
C TYR A 200 -26.44 -46.93 -15.17
N ALA A 201 -25.32 -46.63 -14.50
CA ALA A 201 -25.22 -46.76 -13.04
C ALA A 201 -26.04 -45.72 -12.26
N GLY A 202 -26.40 -44.58 -12.86
CA GLY A 202 -27.28 -43.56 -12.27
C GLY A 202 -27.17 -42.16 -12.88
N ALA A 203 -28.02 -41.23 -12.41
CA ALA A 203 -28.04 -39.81 -12.73
C ALA A 203 -28.01 -38.98 -11.43
N TYR A 204 -27.28 -37.86 -11.44
CA TYR A 204 -26.93 -37.10 -10.24
C TYR A 204 -27.10 -35.58 -10.45
N ASP A 205 -27.70 -34.89 -9.47
CA ASP A 205 -27.73 -33.42 -9.33
C ASP A 205 -28.27 -32.65 -10.56
N ILE A 206 -29.40 -33.10 -11.12
CA ILE A 206 -30.00 -32.51 -12.33
C ILE A 206 -31.29 -31.77 -12.02
N PHE A 207 -31.42 -30.53 -12.50
CA PHE A 207 -32.69 -29.79 -12.48
C PHE A 207 -33.41 -29.88 -13.83
N GLY A 208 -34.69 -30.25 -13.80
CA GLY A 208 -35.56 -30.32 -14.97
C GLY A 208 -36.90 -29.64 -14.75
N LYS A 209 -37.24 -28.68 -15.61
CA LYS A 209 -38.56 -28.00 -15.62
C LYS A 209 -39.33 -28.31 -16.90
N LEU A 210 -40.56 -28.82 -16.76
CA LEU A 210 -41.39 -29.24 -17.89
C LEU A 210 -42.54 -28.25 -18.15
N ASN A 211 -42.54 -27.58 -19.31
CA ASN A 211 -43.70 -26.84 -19.82
C ASN A 211 -44.37 -27.66 -20.95
N GLN A 212 -45.69 -27.87 -20.91
CA GLN A 212 -46.38 -28.69 -21.91
C GLN A 212 -47.72 -28.11 -22.39
N SER A 213 -47.98 -28.29 -23.68
CA SER A 213 -49.27 -28.02 -24.34
C SER A 213 -49.80 -29.31 -25.01
N GLY A 214 -50.70 -30.04 -24.34
CA GLY A 214 -51.37 -31.24 -24.85
C GLY A 214 -50.52 -32.53 -24.83
N GLY A 215 -51.18 -33.70 -24.80
CA GLY A 215 -50.55 -35.02 -24.88
C GLY A 215 -50.26 -35.74 -23.54
N THR A 216 -49.78 -36.98 -23.61
CA THR A 216 -49.24 -37.75 -22.46
C THR A 216 -47.86 -37.21 -22.07
N SER A 217 -47.54 -37.06 -20.79
CA SER A 217 -46.14 -36.76 -20.37
C SER A 217 -45.72 -37.68 -19.25
N HIS A 218 -44.92 -38.66 -19.63
CA HIS A 218 -44.44 -39.66 -18.71
C HIS A 218 -42.98 -39.34 -18.42
N ALA A 219 -42.76 -38.53 -17.38
CA ALA A 219 -41.49 -38.22 -16.73
C ALA A 219 -40.63 -37.09 -17.31
N VAL A 220 -40.20 -36.22 -16.41
CA VAL A 220 -39.02 -35.37 -16.61
C VAL A 220 -37.77 -36.26 -16.72
N PHE A 221 -37.66 -37.29 -15.88
CA PHE A 221 -36.55 -38.26 -15.88
C PHE A 221 -37.07 -39.69 -16.06
N TRP A 222 -36.69 -40.37 -17.15
CA TRP A 222 -37.15 -41.72 -17.50
C TRP A 222 -35.99 -42.72 -17.67
N GLY A 223 -36.14 -43.93 -17.12
CA GLY A 223 -35.24 -45.08 -17.40
C GLY A 223 -35.98 -46.36 -17.81
N ASN A 224 -35.43 -47.08 -18.80
CA ASN A 224 -35.95 -48.37 -19.32
C ASN A 224 -34.95 -49.53 -19.17
N SER A 225 -33.91 -49.37 -18.35
CA SER A 225 -32.76 -50.28 -18.30
C SER A 225 -32.75 -51.19 -17.07
N SER A 226 -31.87 -52.20 -17.05
CA SER A 226 -31.62 -53.00 -15.85
C SER A 226 -30.77 -52.22 -14.85
N PHE A 227 -31.42 -51.71 -13.79
CA PHE A 227 -30.89 -50.90 -12.67
C PHE A 227 -30.65 -49.42 -13.02
N VAL A 228 -31.34 -48.50 -12.32
CA VAL A 228 -31.18 -47.03 -12.47
C VAL A 228 -31.25 -46.37 -11.08
N LYS A 229 -30.29 -45.50 -10.78
CA LYS A 229 -30.19 -44.71 -9.55
C LYS A 229 -30.32 -43.21 -9.86
N PHE A 230 -31.19 -42.47 -9.18
CA PHE A 230 -31.28 -41.01 -9.25
C PHE A 230 -30.92 -40.39 -7.89
N VAL A 231 -29.99 -39.44 -7.86
CA VAL A 231 -29.51 -38.82 -6.62
C VAL A 231 -29.47 -37.30 -6.74
N GLY A 232 -30.10 -36.55 -5.84
CA GLY A 232 -29.98 -35.10 -5.82
C GLY A 232 -30.67 -34.37 -6.98
N CYS A 233 -31.53 -35.03 -7.75
CA CYS A 233 -32.20 -34.43 -8.90
C CYS A 233 -33.46 -33.67 -8.49
N TYR A 234 -33.82 -32.62 -9.23
CA TYR A 234 -35.03 -31.84 -9.03
C TYR A 234 -35.90 -31.81 -10.30
N ALA A 235 -37.13 -32.30 -10.18
CA ALA A 235 -38.17 -32.19 -11.18
C ALA A 235 -39.21 -31.14 -10.76
N GLN A 236 -39.45 -30.14 -11.62
CA GLN A 236 -40.49 -29.14 -11.42
C GLN A 236 -41.50 -29.13 -12.57
N GLN A 237 -42.79 -29.05 -12.25
CA GLN A 237 -43.82 -28.77 -13.23
C GLN A 237 -43.82 -27.26 -13.60
N GLY A 238 -43.75 -26.96 -14.89
CA GLY A 238 -43.98 -25.64 -15.48
C GLY A 238 -45.43 -25.42 -15.94
N SER A 239 -45.63 -24.55 -16.93
CA SER A 239 -46.97 -24.24 -17.46
C SER A 239 -47.57 -25.44 -18.21
N PHE A 240 -48.82 -25.79 -17.90
CA PHE A 240 -49.52 -26.92 -18.52
C PHE A 240 -50.89 -26.51 -19.10
N SER A 241 -51.18 -26.91 -20.34
CA SER A 241 -52.49 -26.73 -20.97
C SER A 241 -52.91 -27.96 -21.81
N GLY A 242 -54.09 -28.54 -21.57
CA GLY A 242 -54.68 -29.63 -22.39
C GLY A 242 -55.11 -30.88 -21.60
N SER A 243 -55.65 -31.91 -22.28
CA SER A 243 -56.03 -33.20 -21.67
C SER A 243 -54.87 -34.20 -21.75
N SER A 244 -54.22 -34.51 -20.62
CA SER A 244 -53.21 -35.58 -20.53
C SER A 244 -53.84 -36.93 -20.12
N ASN A 245 -53.07 -38.02 -20.14
CA ASN A 245 -53.39 -39.30 -19.46
C ASN A 245 -52.55 -39.50 -18.17
N GLY A 246 -51.66 -38.58 -17.82
CA GLY A 246 -50.93 -38.51 -16.55
C GLY A 246 -49.58 -37.77 -16.64
N MET A 247 -49.09 -37.25 -15.51
CA MET A 247 -47.88 -36.43 -15.38
C MET A 247 -47.04 -36.83 -14.18
N ALA A 248 -45.74 -37.11 -14.37
CA ALA A 248 -44.83 -37.39 -13.27
C ALA A 248 -43.49 -36.66 -13.37
N GLY A 249 -42.91 -36.32 -12.22
CA GLY A 249 -41.56 -35.75 -12.16
C GLY A 249 -40.53 -36.82 -12.49
N PHE A 250 -40.48 -37.86 -11.68
CA PHE A 250 -39.60 -39.01 -11.88
C PHE A 250 -40.42 -40.22 -12.32
N SER A 251 -39.95 -40.97 -13.31
CA SER A 251 -40.57 -42.25 -13.67
C SER A 251 -39.55 -43.30 -14.01
N MET A 252 -39.89 -44.54 -13.71
CA MET A 252 -39.12 -45.70 -14.15
C MET A 252 -40.04 -46.80 -14.69
N GLN A 253 -39.57 -47.48 -15.73
CA GLN A 253 -40.18 -48.68 -16.28
C GLN A 253 -39.07 -49.71 -16.46
N THR A 254 -38.69 -50.38 -15.38
CA THR A 254 -37.62 -51.38 -15.37
C THR A 254 -38.18 -52.77 -15.11
N VAL A 255 -37.37 -53.81 -15.34
CA VAL A 255 -37.66 -55.19 -14.91
C VAL A 255 -36.88 -55.59 -13.64
N THR A 256 -36.01 -54.72 -13.13
CA THR A 256 -35.14 -54.86 -11.95
C THR A 256 -35.24 -53.65 -11.01
N ASN A 257 -34.52 -53.65 -9.88
CA ASN A 257 -34.67 -52.63 -8.82
C ASN A 257 -34.30 -51.19 -9.26
N GLY A 258 -35.01 -50.20 -8.71
CA GLY A 258 -34.78 -48.78 -8.97
C GLY A 258 -34.60 -47.96 -7.68
N ILE A 259 -33.72 -46.94 -7.71
CA ILE A 259 -33.29 -46.18 -6.52
C ILE A 259 -33.44 -44.68 -6.73
N PHE A 260 -34.07 -43.98 -5.79
CA PHE A 260 -34.23 -42.52 -5.72
C PHE A 260 -33.79 -42.02 -4.36
N ILE A 261 -32.76 -41.17 -4.32
CA ILE A 261 -32.18 -40.62 -3.11
C ILE A 261 -32.09 -39.10 -3.20
N ASN A 262 -32.52 -38.37 -2.17
CA ASN A 262 -32.36 -36.91 -2.08
C ASN A 262 -32.92 -36.15 -3.30
N ASN A 263 -34.02 -36.59 -3.91
CA ASN A 263 -34.60 -35.91 -5.08
C ASN A 263 -35.79 -35.03 -4.69
N ILE A 264 -35.99 -33.91 -5.39
CA ILE A 264 -37.13 -33.01 -5.21
C ILE A 264 -38.12 -33.19 -6.36
N SER A 265 -39.41 -33.33 -6.07
CA SER A 265 -40.49 -33.29 -7.05
C SER A 265 -41.54 -32.27 -6.65
N ASP A 266 -41.74 -31.27 -7.50
CA ASP A 266 -42.63 -30.14 -7.23
C ASP A 266 -43.65 -29.91 -8.35
N GLY A 267 -44.93 -29.81 -7.97
CA GLY A 267 -45.98 -29.22 -8.80
C GLY A 267 -46.81 -30.19 -9.65
N PHE A 268 -46.59 -31.51 -9.55
CA PHE A 268 -47.26 -32.54 -10.38
C PHE A 268 -48.70 -32.87 -9.93
N ILE A 269 -49.63 -31.91 -10.08
CA ILE A 269 -50.99 -31.91 -9.52
C ILE A 269 -52.10 -32.60 -10.36
N SER A 270 -51.76 -33.40 -11.37
CA SER A 270 -52.76 -33.99 -12.27
C SER A 270 -53.58 -35.14 -11.62
N THR A 271 -54.91 -35.14 -11.76
CA THR A 271 -55.83 -36.13 -11.15
C THR A 271 -55.91 -37.49 -11.87
N LEU A 272 -55.03 -37.72 -12.85
CA LEU A 272 -55.11 -38.85 -13.76
C LEU A 272 -54.31 -40.07 -13.26
N SER A 273 -54.64 -41.24 -13.78
CA SER A 273 -54.15 -42.54 -13.29
C SER A 273 -52.62 -42.71 -13.31
N TYR A 274 -51.89 -41.93 -14.12
CA TYR A 274 -50.43 -41.99 -14.25
C TYR A 274 -49.70 -40.76 -13.68
N SER A 275 -50.33 -40.03 -12.78
CA SER A 275 -49.77 -38.79 -12.23
C SER A 275 -49.09 -38.98 -10.87
N GLY A 276 -48.02 -38.25 -10.60
CA GLY A 276 -47.42 -38.19 -9.26
C GLY A 276 -45.97 -37.69 -9.24
N GLY A 277 -45.45 -37.34 -8.07
CA GLY A 277 -44.06 -36.87 -7.97
C GLY A 277 -43.06 -37.94 -8.44
N PHE A 278 -43.27 -39.16 -7.95
CA PHE A 278 -42.55 -40.35 -8.37
C PHE A 278 -43.52 -41.40 -8.93
N LEU A 279 -43.25 -41.90 -10.14
CA LEU A 279 -44.02 -42.94 -10.82
C LEU A 279 -43.20 -44.22 -10.98
N SER A 280 -43.62 -45.29 -10.33
CA SER A 280 -43.04 -46.63 -10.49
C SER A 280 -43.91 -47.50 -11.40
N ARG A 281 -43.34 -47.99 -12.50
CA ARG A 281 -43.95 -48.95 -13.44
C ARG A 281 -43.12 -50.24 -13.55
N ASN A 282 -42.48 -50.65 -12.45
CA ASN A 282 -41.46 -51.71 -12.40
C ASN A 282 -42.04 -53.11 -12.06
N SER A 283 -41.47 -54.21 -12.55
CA SER A 283 -41.75 -55.56 -12.01
C SER A 283 -40.90 -55.95 -10.77
N GLY A 284 -39.76 -55.28 -10.53
CA GLY A 284 -38.86 -55.41 -9.38
C GLY A 284 -39.08 -54.37 -8.26
N GLU A 285 -38.16 -54.27 -7.28
CA GLU A 285 -38.31 -53.40 -6.10
C GLU A 285 -37.96 -51.93 -6.36
N GLY A 286 -38.58 -51.00 -5.61
CA GLY A 286 -38.29 -49.57 -5.70
C GLY A 286 -37.86 -48.99 -4.36
N TYR A 287 -36.79 -48.21 -4.30
CA TYR A 287 -36.30 -47.57 -3.07
C TYR A 287 -36.36 -46.04 -3.22
N PHE A 288 -37.18 -45.40 -2.41
CA PHE A 288 -37.42 -43.96 -2.39
C PHE A 288 -37.00 -43.41 -1.04
N TYR A 289 -35.74 -43.00 -0.93
CA TYR A 289 -35.15 -42.58 0.34
C TYR A 289 -34.87 -41.08 0.33
N ASN A 290 -35.30 -40.39 1.38
CA ASN A 290 -34.94 -39.00 1.63
C ASN A 290 -35.32 -37.99 0.53
N ASN A 291 -36.42 -38.24 -0.18
CA ASN A 291 -36.92 -37.35 -1.24
C ASN A 291 -37.90 -36.31 -0.68
N THR A 292 -38.03 -35.18 -1.38
CA THR A 292 -39.00 -34.12 -1.05
C THR A 292 -40.05 -34.06 -2.16
N VAL A 293 -41.31 -34.32 -1.80
CA VAL A 293 -42.43 -34.29 -2.74
C VAL A 293 -43.43 -33.23 -2.29
N ILE A 294 -43.62 -32.22 -3.12
CA ILE A 294 -44.44 -31.06 -2.79
C ILE A 294 -45.40 -30.77 -3.95
N ASN A 295 -46.62 -30.34 -3.63
CA ASN A 295 -47.60 -29.91 -4.63
C ASN A 295 -47.86 -31.01 -5.68
N CYS A 296 -48.03 -32.26 -5.25
CA CYS A 296 -48.22 -33.40 -6.14
C CYS A 296 -49.56 -34.11 -5.88
N TYR A 297 -50.25 -34.57 -6.92
CA TYR A 297 -51.53 -35.27 -6.74
C TYR A 297 -51.33 -36.63 -6.04
N TYR A 298 -50.43 -37.46 -6.57
CA TYR A 298 -49.86 -38.59 -5.84
C TYR A 298 -48.41 -38.27 -5.49
N ALA A 299 -47.98 -38.45 -4.24
CA ALA A 299 -46.56 -38.30 -3.93
C ALA A 299 -45.75 -39.43 -4.59
N PHE A 300 -46.23 -40.66 -4.40
CA PHE A 300 -45.68 -41.87 -5.00
C PHE A 300 -46.80 -42.67 -5.68
N ASN A 301 -46.75 -42.76 -7.01
CA ASN A 301 -47.70 -43.52 -7.81
C ASN A 301 -47.09 -44.84 -8.27
N LYS A 302 -47.76 -45.96 -8.01
CA LYS A 302 -47.38 -47.28 -8.50
C LYS A 302 -48.44 -47.80 -9.45
N ASN A 303 -48.11 -47.85 -10.74
CA ASN A 303 -49.05 -48.23 -11.80
C ASN A 303 -48.48 -49.40 -12.62
N GLN A 304 -49.23 -50.51 -12.72
CA GLN A 304 -48.85 -51.75 -13.45
C GLN A 304 -47.59 -52.47 -12.91
N SER A 305 -47.30 -52.35 -11.60
CA SER A 305 -46.09 -52.91 -10.97
C SER A 305 -46.40 -54.08 -10.02
N THR A 306 -45.57 -55.13 -10.05
CA THR A 306 -45.70 -56.35 -9.21
C THR A 306 -44.73 -56.43 -8.04
N GLY A 307 -43.60 -55.71 -8.07
CA GLY A 307 -42.58 -55.72 -6.99
C GLY A 307 -42.90 -54.76 -5.84
N THR A 308 -42.28 -54.94 -4.66
CA THR A 308 -42.53 -54.09 -3.47
C THR A 308 -41.75 -52.78 -3.54
N SER A 309 -42.34 -51.66 -3.12
CA SER A 309 -41.65 -50.37 -3.02
C SER A 309 -41.47 -49.93 -1.56
N TYR A 310 -40.32 -49.34 -1.26
CA TYR A 310 -39.90 -48.89 0.07
C TYR A 310 -39.72 -47.38 0.06
N ALA A 311 -40.45 -46.68 0.91
CA ALA A 311 -40.35 -45.23 1.06
C ALA A 311 -39.94 -44.89 2.50
N LYS A 312 -38.73 -44.33 2.66
CA LYS A 312 -38.16 -43.98 3.97
C LYS A 312 -37.60 -42.55 4.01
N ASN A 313 -37.77 -41.87 5.13
CA ASN A 313 -37.30 -40.49 5.35
C ASN A 313 -37.74 -39.47 4.29
N ASN A 314 -38.87 -39.63 3.60
CA ASN A 314 -39.31 -38.64 2.60
C ASN A 314 -40.18 -37.52 3.23
N ILE A 315 -40.01 -36.27 2.77
CA ILE A 315 -40.96 -35.19 3.01
C ILE A 315 -42.07 -35.28 1.96
N ILE A 316 -43.32 -35.21 2.43
CA ILE A 316 -44.50 -35.24 1.56
C ILE A 316 -45.44 -34.13 2.01
N SER A 317 -45.52 -33.05 1.23
CA SER A 317 -46.29 -31.86 1.56
C SER A 317 -47.22 -31.43 0.43
N ASN A 318 -48.35 -30.81 0.79
CA ASN A 318 -49.40 -30.34 -0.11
C ASN A 318 -49.76 -31.37 -1.22
N TYR A 319 -50.22 -32.54 -0.79
CA TYR A 319 -50.57 -33.67 -1.65
C TYR A 319 -52.06 -34.03 -1.58
N THR A 320 -52.59 -34.72 -2.60
CA THR A 320 -53.95 -35.29 -2.53
C THR A 320 -53.95 -36.72 -2.00
N ASN A 321 -53.02 -37.54 -2.49
CA ASN A 321 -52.82 -38.92 -2.06
C ASN A 321 -51.33 -39.18 -1.88
N ILE A 322 -50.95 -39.90 -0.83
CA ILE A 322 -49.53 -40.21 -0.59
C ILE A 322 -49.08 -41.33 -1.54
N PHE A 323 -49.82 -42.44 -1.57
CA PHE A 323 -49.49 -43.65 -2.31
C PHE A 323 -50.65 -44.10 -3.20
N SER A 324 -50.35 -44.65 -4.38
CA SER A 324 -51.29 -45.44 -5.18
C SER A 324 -50.81 -46.90 -5.33
N GLY A 325 -51.74 -47.83 -5.59
CA GLY A 325 -51.45 -49.26 -5.77
C GLY A 325 -51.22 -50.05 -4.47
N SER A 326 -51.07 -51.38 -4.58
CA SER A 326 -50.81 -52.29 -3.46
C SER A 326 -49.31 -52.64 -3.32
N ALA A 327 -48.87 -53.00 -2.10
CA ALA A 327 -47.50 -53.37 -1.70
C ALA A 327 -46.48 -52.21 -1.60
N TRP A 328 -46.63 -51.42 -0.52
CA TRP A 328 -45.67 -50.43 -0.03
C TRP A 328 -45.20 -50.83 1.39
N SER A 329 -43.90 -50.71 1.66
CA SER A 329 -43.33 -50.83 3.01
C SER A 329 -42.81 -49.46 3.45
N GLN A 330 -43.33 -48.96 4.57
CA GLN A 330 -43.16 -47.57 5.02
C GLN A 330 -42.41 -47.50 6.34
N VAL A 331 -41.44 -46.59 6.44
CA VAL A 331 -40.78 -46.23 7.71
C VAL A 331 -40.49 -44.72 7.66
N THR A 332 -40.96 -43.94 8.63
CA THR A 332 -40.44 -42.57 8.92
C THR A 332 -40.56 -41.49 7.82
N ASN A 333 -41.65 -41.43 7.05
CA ASN A 333 -41.92 -40.29 6.15
C ASN A 333 -42.66 -39.16 6.89
N ALA A 334 -42.28 -37.89 6.68
CA ALA A 334 -42.96 -36.73 7.25
C ALA A 334 -44.09 -36.24 6.33
N THR A 335 -45.31 -36.18 6.88
CA THR A 335 -46.53 -35.78 6.15
C THR A 335 -47.29 -34.62 6.81
N SER A 336 -46.85 -34.18 8.00
CA SER A 336 -47.48 -33.12 8.79
C SER A 336 -46.44 -32.41 9.65
N GLY A 337 -46.65 -31.12 9.95
CA GLY A 337 -45.72 -30.33 10.76
C GLY A 337 -44.45 -29.89 10.01
N VAL A 338 -44.43 -30.08 8.69
CA VAL A 338 -43.35 -29.62 7.82
C VAL A 338 -43.63 -28.18 7.37
N THR A 339 -42.71 -27.27 7.70
CA THR A 339 -42.73 -25.86 7.27
C THR A 339 -41.51 -25.58 6.42
N PHE A 340 -41.73 -24.98 5.25
CA PHE A 340 -40.65 -24.57 4.34
C PHE A 340 -40.38 -23.06 4.47
N ASP A 341 -39.16 -22.66 4.15
CA ASP A 341 -38.78 -21.25 3.94
C ASP A 341 -39.41 -20.71 2.62
N ALA A 342 -39.11 -19.46 2.28
CA ALA A 342 -39.71 -18.71 1.18
C ALA A 342 -39.60 -19.40 -0.19
N ASP A 343 -38.63 -20.29 -0.37
CA ASP A 343 -38.40 -20.97 -1.63
C ASP A 343 -39.06 -22.35 -1.73
N VAL A 344 -39.80 -22.77 -0.70
CA VAL A 344 -40.71 -23.93 -0.72
C VAL A 344 -39.97 -25.28 -0.78
N TYR A 345 -38.65 -25.31 -0.70
CA TYR A 345 -37.87 -26.57 -0.64
C TYR A 345 -36.88 -26.63 0.52
N HIS A 346 -36.40 -25.51 1.07
CA HIS A 346 -35.67 -25.52 2.35
C HIS A 346 -36.62 -25.64 3.53
N LEU A 347 -36.31 -26.48 4.53
CA LEU A 347 -37.02 -26.45 5.81
C LEU A 347 -36.81 -25.10 6.50
N ALA A 348 -37.90 -24.53 7.02
CA ALA A 348 -37.81 -23.34 7.86
C ALA A 348 -37.04 -23.66 9.14
N SER A 349 -36.32 -22.69 9.68
CA SER A 349 -35.50 -22.87 10.91
C SER A 349 -36.30 -23.35 12.13
N ASN A 350 -37.61 -23.14 12.13
CA ASN A 350 -38.54 -23.57 13.17
C ASN A 350 -39.32 -24.87 12.82
N ASP A 351 -38.90 -25.60 11.79
CA ASP A 351 -39.51 -26.87 11.42
C ASP A 351 -39.41 -27.89 12.57
N THR A 352 -40.51 -28.59 12.83
CA THR A 352 -40.59 -29.62 13.89
C THR A 352 -41.03 -30.97 13.37
N GLY A 353 -41.30 -31.10 12.07
CA GLY A 353 -41.87 -32.29 11.45
C GLY A 353 -40.88 -33.11 10.63
N ALA A 354 -39.77 -32.53 10.19
CA ALA A 354 -38.77 -33.16 9.34
C ALA A 354 -37.33 -33.00 9.87
N LYS A 355 -37.00 -31.85 10.49
CA LYS A 355 -35.67 -31.58 11.06
C LYS A 355 -35.32 -32.58 12.19
N ASN A 356 -34.22 -33.33 12.03
CA ASN A 356 -33.65 -34.31 12.96
C ASN A 356 -34.57 -35.50 13.34
N LEU A 357 -35.56 -35.83 12.51
CA LEU A 357 -36.54 -36.89 12.80
C LEU A 357 -36.42 -38.14 11.90
N GLY A 358 -35.42 -38.19 11.04
CA GLY A 358 -35.13 -39.28 10.12
C GLY A 358 -34.54 -40.51 10.82
N THR A 359 -34.79 -41.67 10.23
CA THR A 359 -34.19 -42.94 10.65
C THR A 359 -32.81 -43.13 10.02
N ASP A 360 -31.87 -43.68 10.77
CA ASP A 360 -30.56 -44.05 10.25
C ASP A 360 -30.66 -45.19 9.23
N LEU A 361 -30.24 -44.92 7.99
CA LEU A 361 -30.28 -45.85 6.87
C LEU A 361 -28.91 -46.50 6.57
N THR A 362 -27.87 -46.23 7.37
CA THR A 362 -26.52 -46.81 7.17
C THR A 362 -26.51 -48.33 7.17
N ALA A 363 -27.41 -48.95 7.95
CA ALA A 363 -27.55 -50.41 8.09
C ALA A 363 -28.87 -50.95 7.51
N ASP A 364 -29.50 -50.23 6.58
CA ASP A 364 -30.80 -50.64 6.02
C ASP A 364 -30.72 -52.01 5.33
N ALA A 365 -31.63 -52.92 5.68
CA ALA A 365 -31.61 -54.30 5.19
C ALA A 365 -31.91 -54.44 3.69
N ASN A 366 -32.57 -53.43 3.09
CA ASN A 366 -32.97 -53.48 1.69
C ASN A 366 -31.99 -52.73 0.79
N PHE A 367 -31.56 -51.53 1.21
CA PHE A 367 -30.54 -50.75 0.52
C PHE A 367 -29.81 -49.83 1.50
N PRO A 368 -28.62 -50.19 2.02
CA PRO A 368 -27.90 -49.35 2.96
C PRO A 368 -27.41 -48.07 2.26
N PHE A 369 -27.57 -46.94 2.93
CA PHE A 369 -27.16 -45.62 2.45
C PHE A 369 -26.60 -44.83 3.62
N ASN A 370 -25.41 -44.25 3.44
CA ASN A 370 -24.60 -43.71 4.53
C ASN A 370 -24.30 -42.22 4.42
N ASP A 371 -24.73 -41.56 3.35
CA ASP A 371 -24.52 -40.13 3.16
C ASP A 371 -25.82 -39.40 3.50
N ASP A 372 -25.76 -38.23 4.13
CA ASP A 372 -26.92 -37.37 4.28
C ASP A 372 -27.08 -36.47 3.05
N ILE A 373 -27.96 -35.50 3.17
CA ILE A 373 -28.57 -34.74 2.08
C ILE A 373 -27.64 -33.77 1.37
N ASP A 374 -26.71 -33.21 2.13
CA ASP A 374 -25.54 -32.43 1.73
C ASP A 374 -24.43 -33.30 1.10
N GLY A 375 -24.54 -34.63 1.24
CA GLY A 375 -23.54 -35.60 0.81
C GLY A 375 -22.45 -35.92 1.84
N TYR A 376 -22.62 -35.53 3.10
CA TYR A 376 -21.72 -35.90 4.20
C TYR A 376 -22.22 -37.13 4.95
N THR A 377 -21.32 -38.02 5.32
CA THR A 377 -21.64 -39.21 6.11
C THR A 377 -21.99 -38.81 7.56
N ARG A 378 -23.23 -39.02 8.02
CA ARG A 378 -23.66 -38.72 9.41
C ARG A 378 -23.58 -39.95 10.33
N SER A 379 -23.39 -39.69 11.62
CA SER A 379 -23.39 -40.69 12.72
C SER A 379 -24.46 -40.39 13.80
N GLY A 380 -25.44 -39.53 13.49
CA GLY A 380 -26.46 -39.02 14.42
C GLY A 380 -27.90 -39.16 13.88
N THR A 381 -28.83 -38.36 14.42
CA THR A 381 -30.21 -38.24 13.90
C THR A 381 -30.18 -37.75 12.46
N TRP A 382 -30.87 -38.46 11.56
CA TRP A 382 -30.98 -38.09 10.16
C TRP A 382 -32.08 -37.03 9.99
N ASP A 383 -32.02 -36.23 8.93
CA ASP A 383 -33.17 -35.43 8.50
C ASP A 383 -34.12 -36.26 7.63
N ILE A 384 -35.36 -35.78 7.49
CA ILE A 384 -36.33 -36.31 6.53
C ILE A 384 -36.41 -35.31 5.37
N GLY A 385 -36.13 -35.73 4.13
CA GLY A 385 -36.28 -34.97 2.86
C GLY A 385 -35.24 -33.85 2.63
N VAL A 386 -35.10 -33.38 1.37
CA VAL A 386 -33.93 -32.80 0.64
C VAL A 386 -33.16 -31.62 1.26
N ASP A 387 -33.62 -30.93 2.31
CA ASP A 387 -32.98 -29.64 2.61
C ASP A 387 -33.18 -29.07 4.03
N GLU A 388 -32.08 -28.80 4.74
CA GLU A 388 -32.03 -27.83 5.84
C GLU A 388 -31.54 -26.49 5.24
N LEU A 389 -32.27 -25.39 5.48
CA LEU A 389 -31.76 -24.04 5.24
C LEU A 389 -30.30 -23.97 5.71
N VAL A 390 -29.38 -23.57 4.82
CA VAL A 390 -28.02 -23.15 5.19
C VAL A 390 -28.17 -22.27 6.41
N GLY A 391 -27.78 -22.79 7.57
CA GLY A 391 -28.25 -22.29 8.86
C GLY A 391 -28.13 -20.78 8.92
N ALA A 392 -29.16 -20.11 9.44
CA ALA A 392 -28.99 -18.70 9.80
C ALA A 392 -27.68 -18.57 10.59
N SER A 393 -26.78 -17.69 10.12
CA SER A 393 -25.43 -17.53 10.68
C SER A 393 -25.46 -17.62 12.21
N GLN A 394 -24.77 -18.61 12.77
CA GLN A 394 -24.74 -18.87 14.20
C GLN A 394 -23.32 -18.73 14.75
N THR A 395 -23.21 -18.53 16.06
CA THR A 395 -21.92 -18.39 16.73
C THR A 395 -21.49 -19.72 17.36
N CYS A 396 -20.72 -20.50 16.62
CA CYS A 396 -20.13 -21.75 17.08
C CYS A 396 -18.96 -21.47 18.03
N THR A 397 -19.11 -21.86 19.30
CA THR A 397 -18.07 -21.63 20.32
C THR A 397 -17.36 -22.93 20.69
N TRP A 398 -16.04 -22.95 20.53
CA TRP A 398 -15.19 -24.09 20.89
C TRP A 398 -15.08 -24.24 22.41
N ASN A 399 -15.54 -25.37 22.93
CA ASN A 399 -15.44 -25.75 24.34
C ASN A 399 -14.27 -26.73 24.60
N GLY A 400 -13.88 -27.54 23.59
CA GLY A 400 -12.82 -28.55 23.69
C GLY A 400 -13.09 -29.65 24.72
N SER A 401 -14.35 -30.03 24.93
CA SER A 401 -14.73 -30.97 26.01
C SER A 401 -14.30 -32.41 25.75
N VAL A 402 -14.05 -32.79 24.49
CA VAL A 402 -13.81 -34.19 24.11
C VAL A 402 -12.43 -34.41 23.51
N SER A 403 -12.04 -33.63 22.51
CA SER A 403 -10.79 -33.82 21.76
C SER A 403 -10.28 -32.52 21.13
N THR A 404 -9.11 -32.57 20.51
CA THR A 404 -8.55 -31.46 19.72
C THR A 404 -9.12 -31.40 18.29
N ASP A 405 -9.93 -32.39 17.88
CA ASP A 405 -10.41 -32.52 16.50
C ASP A 405 -11.53 -31.51 16.20
N TRP A 406 -11.27 -30.58 15.27
CA TRP A 406 -12.23 -29.56 14.84
C TRP A 406 -13.55 -30.16 14.35
N ALA A 407 -13.52 -31.32 13.69
CA ALA A 407 -14.71 -31.94 13.09
C ALA A 407 -15.62 -32.61 14.14
N ASN A 408 -15.12 -32.82 15.37
CA ASN A 408 -15.93 -33.44 16.41
C ASN A 408 -16.93 -32.43 16.98
N LYS A 409 -18.20 -32.58 16.58
CA LYS A 409 -19.35 -31.78 17.03
C LYS A 409 -19.45 -31.56 18.53
N ASN A 410 -19.00 -32.52 19.34
CA ASN A 410 -19.10 -32.42 20.80
C ASN A 410 -18.09 -31.43 21.42
N ASN A 411 -17.14 -30.95 20.63
CA ASN A 411 -16.24 -29.85 21.03
C ASN A 411 -16.86 -28.46 20.80
N TRP A 412 -18.05 -28.38 20.20
CA TRP A 412 -18.72 -27.14 19.87
C TRP A 412 -19.99 -26.95 20.71
N THR A 413 -20.25 -25.70 21.07
CA THR A 413 -21.53 -25.24 21.64
C THR A 413 -22.16 -24.24 20.70
N ASN A 414 -23.50 -24.19 20.68
CA ASN A 414 -24.28 -23.32 19.78
C ASN A 414 -23.90 -23.50 18.31
N CYS A 415 -23.68 -24.74 17.91
CA CYS A 415 -23.26 -25.13 16.56
C CYS A 415 -24.15 -26.24 16.01
N ASP A 416 -25.46 -26.20 16.33
CA ASP A 416 -26.49 -27.14 15.86
C ASP A 416 -26.15 -28.65 15.87
N GLY A 417 -25.27 -29.07 16.80
CA GLY A 417 -24.83 -30.45 16.87
C GLY A 417 -23.92 -30.88 15.72
N SER A 418 -23.27 -29.94 15.04
CA SER A 418 -22.25 -30.14 14.00
C SER A 418 -20.95 -29.38 14.33
N SER A 419 -20.00 -29.37 13.40
CA SER A 419 -18.84 -28.49 13.41
C SER A 419 -19.10 -27.27 12.52
N PRO A 420 -18.43 -26.12 12.74
CA PRO A 420 -18.73 -24.88 12.03
C PRO A 420 -18.70 -24.99 10.51
N GLU A 421 -19.68 -24.35 9.87
CA GLU A 421 -19.89 -24.28 8.42
C GLU A 421 -19.54 -22.90 7.85
N SER A 422 -19.73 -22.71 6.54
CA SER A 422 -19.30 -21.51 5.79
C SER A 422 -19.99 -20.22 6.21
N VAL A 423 -21.16 -20.31 6.82
CA VAL A 423 -21.97 -19.19 7.31
C VAL A 423 -21.78 -18.90 8.79
N ASP A 424 -21.00 -19.72 9.50
CA ASP A 424 -20.89 -19.65 10.95
C ASP A 424 -19.80 -18.69 11.41
N ASP A 425 -20.09 -17.99 12.51
CA ASP A 425 -19.12 -17.22 13.27
C ASP A 425 -18.44 -18.13 14.29
N VAL A 426 -17.12 -18.23 14.20
CA VAL A 426 -16.35 -19.11 15.08
C VAL A 426 -15.73 -18.35 16.23
N VAL A 427 -15.92 -18.84 17.45
CA VAL A 427 -15.33 -18.29 18.66
C VAL A 427 -14.49 -19.34 19.39
N ILE A 428 -13.20 -19.04 19.60
CA ILE A 428 -12.26 -19.90 20.34
C ILE A 428 -11.74 -19.11 21.53
N ASN A 429 -12.45 -19.21 22.65
CA ASN A 429 -12.15 -18.52 23.91
C ASN A 429 -12.23 -19.52 25.06
N THR A 430 -11.39 -20.56 25.02
CA THR A 430 -11.38 -21.62 26.03
C THR A 430 -10.01 -21.76 26.66
N ALA A 431 -10.00 -22.11 27.95
CA ALA A 431 -8.82 -22.56 28.68
C ALA A 431 -8.66 -24.10 28.66
N SER A 432 -9.47 -24.81 27.86
CA SER A 432 -9.37 -26.27 27.73
C SER A 432 -7.97 -26.69 27.26
N ALA A 433 -7.49 -27.84 27.75
CA ALA A 433 -6.26 -28.45 27.25
C ALA A 433 -6.41 -28.93 25.79
N ASN A 434 -7.64 -29.22 25.36
CA ASN A 434 -7.96 -29.66 24.00
C ASN A 434 -8.18 -28.45 23.09
N GLN A 435 -7.09 -27.81 22.71
CA GLN A 435 -7.11 -26.71 21.74
C GLN A 435 -7.37 -27.24 20.32
N PRO A 436 -8.12 -26.52 19.47
CA PRO A 436 -8.57 -27.03 18.17
C PRO A 436 -7.43 -27.21 17.17
N ILE A 437 -7.47 -28.34 16.45
CA ILE A 437 -6.68 -28.64 15.25
C ILE A 437 -7.64 -28.71 14.07
N LEU A 438 -7.49 -27.77 13.13
CA LEU A 438 -8.29 -27.69 11.91
C LEU A 438 -7.50 -28.26 10.73
N ASP A 439 -7.99 -29.34 10.14
CA ASP A 439 -7.47 -29.87 8.88
C ASP A 439 -8.07 -29.10 7.68
N LEU A 440 -7.18 -28.47 6.91
CA LEU A 440 -7.47 -27.68 5.73
C LEU A 440 -7.47 -28.50 4.45
N ALA A 441 -7.38 -29.84 4.53
CA ALA A 441 -7.58 -30.70 3.38
C ALA A 441 -8.91 -30.35 2.66
N GLY A 442 -8.81 -30.01 1.37
CA GLY A 442 -9.94 -29.59 0.53
C GLY A 442 -10.41 -28.16 0.75
N GLY A 443 -9.70 -27.37 1.56
CA GLY A 443 -10.11 -26.02 1.97
C GLY A 443 -11.20 -26.03 3.04
N LYS A 444 -11.30 -24.93 3.78
CA LYS A 444 -12.34 -24.70 4.79
C LYS A 444 -12.82 -23.26 4.69
N THR A 445 -14.12 -23.05 4.83
CA THR A 445 -14.73 -21.72 4.79
C THR A 445 -15.58 -21.53 6.05
N ILE A 446 -15.51 -20.33 6.63
CA ILE A 446 -16.34 -19.87 7.76
C ILE A 446 -16.67 -18.38 7.55
N ASN A 447 -17.66 -17.85 8.28
CA ASN A 447 -18.05 -16.45 8.15
C ASN A 447 -17.05 -15.52 8.86
N SER A 448 -16.85 -15.71 10.17
CA SER A 448 -15.86 -14.96 10.94
C SER A 448 -15.12 -15.84 11.94
N LEU A 449 -13.98 -15.35 12.44
CA LEU A 449 -13.21 -16.04 13.48
C LEU A 449 -12.76 -15.04 14.55
N SER A 450 -13.07 -15.33 15.81
CA SER A 450 -12.56 -14.63 16.99
C SER A 450 -11.84 -15.62 17.90
N ILE A 451 -10.60 -15.33 18.26
CA ILE A 451 -9.78 -16.19 19.11
C ILE A 451 -9.08 -15.42 20.22
N GLY A 452 -9.11 -15.96 21.44
CA GLY A 452 -8.30 -15.52 22.57
C GLY A 452 -8.58 -14.09 23.04
N SER A 453 -9.84 -13.66 22.94
CA SER A 453 -10.34 -12.38 23.47
C SER A 453 -10.49 -12.40 25.00
N SER A 454 -10.73 -13.57 25.61
CA SER A 454 -10.96 -13.70 27.06
C SER A 454 -10.21 -14.86 27.73
N ALA A 455 -9.60 -15.78 26.97
CA ALA A 455 -8.83 -16.90 27.49
C ALA A 455 -7.62 -17.19 26.60
N VAL A 456 -6.60 -17.88 27.13
CA VAL A 456 -5.46 -18.36 26.33
C VAL A 456 -5.96 -19.45 25.39
N SER A 457 -5.94 -19.18 24.09
CA SER A 457 -6.50 -20.06 23.08
C SER A 457 -5.61 -20.16 21.85
N THR A 458 -5.47 -21.37 21.31
CA THR A 458 -4.60 -21.68 20.19
C THR A 458 -5.38 -22.43 19.11
N LEU A 459 -5.41 -21.90 17.88
CA LEU A 459 -5.87 -22.65 16.72
C LEU A 459 -4.66 -23.19 15.95
N THR A 460 -4.61 -24.52 15.78
CA THR A 460 -3.57 -25.18 14.98
C THR A 460 -4.13 -25.55 13.60
N LEU A 461 -3.52 -25.02 12.54
CA LEU A 461 -3.84 -25.37 11.16
C LEU A 461 -2.99 -26.57 10.71
N SER A 462 -3.67 -27.58 10.19
CA SER A 462 -3.09 -28.73 9.48
C SER A 462 -3.58 -28.69 8.05
N ASN A 463 -2.82 -29.14 7.05
CA ASN A 463 -3.23 -29.07 5.65
C ASN A 463 -3.23 -30.46 4.98
N GLY A 464 -2.47 -31.43 5.52
CA GLY A 464 -2.12 -32.65 4.80
C GLY A 464 -1.26 -32.32 3.56
N LEU A 465 -0.49 -33.29 3.06
CA LEU A 465 0.22 -33.11 1.78
C LEU A 465 -0.80 -32.73 0.70
N VAL A 466 -0.55 -31.62 -0.04
CA VAL A 466 -1.10 -31.19 -1.36
C VAL A 466 -1.58 -29.72 -1.36
N ASP A 467 -1.27 -29.05 -2.48
CA ASP A 467 -1.64 -27.70 -2.96
C ASP A 467 -2.07 -26.61 -1.96
N ILE A 468 -1.13 -25.69 -1.66
CA ILE A 468 -1.36 -24.46 -0.88
C ILE A 468 -2.36 -23.49 -1.54
N ASN A 469 -2.76 -23.68 -2.79
CA ASN A 469 -3.81 -22.86 -3.39
C ASN A 469 -5.22 -23.40 -3.09
N VAL A 470 -5.33 -24.67 -2.72
CA VAL A 470 -6.58 -25.35 -2.36
C VAL A 470 -6.74 -25.43 -0.84
N ASN A 471 -5.69 -25.82 -0.12
CA ASN A 471 -5.74 -26.04 1.33
C ASN A 471 -5.51 -24.73 2.10
N LYS A 472 -6.57 -23.91 2.16
CA LYS A 472 -6.62 -22.64 2.89
C LYS A 472 -7.86 -22.54 3.78
N LEU A 473 -7.75 -21.73 4.84
CA LEU A 473 -8.90 -21.24 5.59
C LEU A 473 -9.41 -19.96 4.93
N THR A 474 -10.65 -19.97 4.46
CA THR A 474 -11.35 -18.80 3.92
C THR A 474 -12.29 -18.25 4.99
N ILE A 475 -12.06 -17.02 5.40
CA ILE A 475 -12.93 -16.27 6.33
C ILE A 475 -13.60 -15.19 5.50
N THR A 476 -14.91 -15.29 5.27
CA THR A 476 -15.59 -14.37 4.34
C THR A 476 -15.71 -12.95 4.91
N ASN A 477 -15.76 -12.82 6.24
CA ASN A 477 -15.85 -11.56 6.97
C ASN A 477 -14.56 -11.30 7.76
N ASN A 478 -14.64 -11.04 9.08
CA ASN A 478 -13.51 -10.56 9.88
C ASN A 478 -12.78 -11.68 10.63
N LEU A 479 -11.48 -11.49 10.83
CA LEU A 479 -10.63 -12.27 11.74
C LEU A 479 -10.18 -11.38 12.91
N THR A 480 -10.41 -11.82 14.14
CA THR A 480 -9.94 -11.15 15.36
C THR A 480 -9.08 -12.10 16.17
N ILE A 481 -7.83 -11.71 16.42
CA ILE A 481 -6.91 -12.39 17.34
C ILE A 481 -6.72 -11.48 18.55
N GLY A 482 -7.41 -11.81 19.65
CA GLY A 482 -7.30 -11.12 20.92
C GLY A 482 -5.93 -11.31 21.58
N GLY A 483 -5.67 -10.59 22.68
CA GLY A 483 -4.36 -10.55 23.32
C GLY A 483 -3.83 -11.87 23.89
N SER A 484 -4.70 -12.88 23.99
CA SER A 484 -4.35 -14.24 24.42
C SER A 484 -4.54 -15.29 23.33
N GLY A 485 -4.80 -14.86 22.08
CA GLY A 485 -5.04 -15.73 20.93
C GLY A 485 -3.76 -16.05 20.16
N THR A 486 -3.60 -17.30 19.75
CA THR A 486 -2.51 -17.75 18.87
C THR A 486 -3.06 -18.58 17.70
N ILE A 487 -2.67 -18.25 16.48
CA ILE A 487 -2.85 -19.15 15.31
C ILE A 487 -1.47 -19.70 14.93
N THR A 488 -1.35 -21.01 14.82
CA THR A 488 -0.11 -21.73 14.47
C THR A 488 -0.40 -22.78 13.40
N SER A 489 0.63 -23.42 12.86
CA SER A 489 0.50 -24.67 12.11
C SER A 489 1.03 -25.88 12.91
N THR A 490 0.64 -27.07 12.48
CA THR A 490 1.37 -28.30 12.81
C THR A 490 2.82 -28.18 12.35
N ALA A 491 3.76 -28.81 13.07
CA ALA A 491 5.16 -28.79 12.70
C ALA A 491 5.43 -29.64 11.45
N ASN A 492 6.30 -29.16 10.58
CA ASN A 492 6.78 -29.94 9.45
C ASN A 492 7.98 -30.81 9.87
N THR A 493 8.25 -31.85 9.08
CA THR A 493 9.38 -32.77 9.30
C THR A 493 10.34 -32.68 8.13
N THR A 494 10.24 -33.58 7.16
CA THR A 494 11.13 -33.69 6.00
C THR A 494 10.59 -32.98 4.75
N ALA A 495 9.29 -32.68 4.72
CA ALA A 495 8.61 -32.05 3.60
C ALA A 495 7.63 -30.96 4.08
N GLN A 496 7.26 -30.06 3.17
CA GLN A 496 6.25 -29.03 3.42
C GLN A 496 4.85 -29.63 3.30
N THR A 497 4.22 -29.83 4.45
CA THR A 497 2.90 -30.45 4.61
C THR A 497 1.92 -29.59 5.40
N HIS A 498 2.42 -28.58 6.13
CA HIS A 498 1.61 -27.69 6.95
C HIS A 498 2.08 -26.25 6.82
N SER A 499 1.14 -25.31 6.76
CA SER A 499 1.40 -23.87 6.74
C SER A 499 0.19 -23.11 7.25
N VAL A 500 0.39 -21.89 7.76
CA VAL A 500 -0.72 -20.98 7.97
C VAL A 500 -1.06 -20.36 6.62
N ASN A 501 -2.24 -20.67 6.08
CA ASN A 501 -2.68 -20.17 4.78
C ASN A 501 -4.13 -19.71 4.88
N MET A 502 -4.34 -18.39 4.91
CA MET A 502 -5.64 -17.79 5.17
C MET A 502 -5.99 -16.73 4.12
N ALA A 503 -7.24 -16.74 3.70
CA ALA A 503 -7.86 -15.68 2.91
C ALA A 503 -8.99 -15.05 3.73
N VAL A 504 -8.96 -13.73 3.91
CA VAL A 504 -9.93 -12.98 4.71
C VAL A 504 -10.60 -11.93 3.83
N GLY A 505 -11.92 -12.01 3.70
CA GLY A 505 -12.74 -11.07 2.91
C GLY A 505 -12.94 -9.72 3.60
N GLY A 506 -12.92 -9.69 4.94
CA GLY A 506 -13.02 -8.48 5.75
C GLY A 506 -11.68 -8.00 6.30
N ASN A 507 -11.73 -7.48 7.53
CA ASN A 507 -10.58 -6.97 8.27
C ASN A 507 -9.91 -8.06 9.12
N VAL A 508 -8.62 -7.89 9.39
CA VAL A 508 -7.86 -8.68 10.35
C VAL A 508 -7.39 -7.77 11.47
N ASP A 509 -7.77 -8.06 12.70
CA ASP A 509 -7.27 -7.39 13.89
C ASP A 509 -6.42 -8.35 14.73
N ILE A 510 -5.18 -7.96 15.01
CA ILE A 510 -4.26 -8.70 15.88
C ILE A 510 -3.89 -7.77 17.03
N ALA A 511 -4.56 -7.96 18.16
CA ALA A 511 -4.40 -7.16 19.36
C ALA A 511 -3.02 -7.36 20.01
N SER A 512 -2.65 -6.46 20.93
CA SER A 512 -1.42 -6.61 21.72
C SER A 512 -1.42 -7.94 22.47
N GLY A 513 -0.35 -8.72 22.32
CA GLY A 513 -0.23 -10.08 22.86
C GLY A 513 -0.74 -11.19 21.92
N GLY A 514 -1.66 -10.88 21.00
CA GLY A 514 -2.18 -11.80 20.00
C GLY A 514 -1.17 -12.14 18.91
N LYS A 515 -1.18 -13.38 18.43
CA LYS A 515 -0.12 -13.88 17.54
C LYS A 515 -0.60 -14.76 16.40
N ILE A 516 0.08 -14.65 15.27
CA ILE A 516 0.24 -15.74 14.31
C ILE A 516 1.69 -16.22 14.47
N ASP A 517 1.90 -17.43 14.96
CA ASP A 517 3.23 -17.92 15.33
C ASP A 517 3.50 -19.29 14.72
N VAL A 518 4.39 -19.32 13.73
CA VAL A 518 4.92 -20.53 13.10
C VAL A 518 6.41 -20.71 13.38
N THR A 519 6.89 -20.19 14.52
CA THR A 519 8.27 -20.35 14.98
C THR A 519 8.62 -21.83 15.16
N GLY A 520 9.72 -22.27 14.55
CA GLY A 520 10.19 -23.65 14.61
C GLY A 520 9.26 -24.67 13.96
N LYS A 521 8.26 -24.24 13.17
CA LYS A 521 7.29 -25.12 12.49
C LYS A 521 7.70 -25.51 11.07
N GLY A 522 8.87 -25.08 10.61
CA GLY A 522 9.48 -25.45 9.33
C GLY A 522 10.10 -26.84 9.37
N LEU A 523 11.09 -27.09 8.52
CA LEU A 523 11.69 -28.41 8.37
C LEU A 523 12.55 -28.77 9.60
N SER A 524 12.49 -30.04 10.01
CA SER A 524 13.12 -30.49 11.25
C SER A 524 14.65 -30.39 11.20
N GLY A 525 15.26 -30.01 12.31
CA GLY A 525 16.72 -30.08 12.47
C GLY A 525 17.25 -31.51 12.40
N GLY A 526 18.54 -31.64 12.11
CA GLY A 526 19.22 -32.92 12.12
C GLY A 526 19.30 -33.48 13.54
N VAL A 527 18.99 -34.76 13.70
CA VAL A 527 19.40 -35.51 14.89
C VAL A 527 20.93 -35.64 14.94
N ILE A 528 21.47 -36.17 16.03
CA ILE A 528 22.92 -36.36 16.22
C ILE A 528 23.57 -36.97 14.97
N ASN A 529 24.64 -36.35 14.47
CA ASN A 529 25.38 -36.76 13.27
C ASN A 529 24.54 -36.86 11.97
N THR A 530 23.50 -36.03 11.83
CA THR A 530 22.69 -35.94 10.60
C THR A 530 22.55 -34.50 10.12
N ILE A 531 22.33 -34.34 8.81
CA ILE A 531 22.14 -33.05 8.16
C ILE A 531 20.74 -32.53 8.54
N GLY A 532 20.57 -31.21 8.65
CA GLY A 532 19.25 -30.61 8.79
C GLY A 532 18.36 -30.88 7.57
N ASN A 533 17.04 -30.91 7.76
CA ASN A 533 16.13 -31.13 6.64
C ASN A 533 15.91 -29.83 5.85
N GLY A 534 15.72 -29.96 4.53
CA GLY A 534 15.52 -28.84 3.61
C GLY A 534 16.65 -28.63 2.63
N THR A 535 16.36 -27.89 1.56
CA THR A 535 17.30 -27.55 0.48
C THR A 535 18.50 -26.75 0.99
N GLY A 536 18.32 -25.98 2.06
CA GLY A 536 19.39 -25.32 2.81
C GLY A 536 19.67 -25.98 4.17
N GLY A 537 19.49 -27.29 4.30
CA GLY A 537 19.76 -28.01 5.54
C GLY A 537 21.20 -27.78 6.04
N GLY A 538 21.35 -27.45 7.33
CA GLY A 538 22.66 -27.25 7.93
C GLY A 538 23.51 -28.52 7.94
N GLY A 539 24.81 -28.41 7.65
CA GLY A 539 25.69 -29.57 7.56
C GLY A 539 25.83 -30.32 8.89
N LYS A 540 26.13 -31.63 8.80
CA LYS A 540 26.49 -32.45 9.95
C LYS A 540 27.99 -32.45 10.20
N THR A 541 28.39 -32.62 11.46
CA THR A 541 29.80 -32.86 11.76
C THR A 541 30.24 -34.26 11.30
N THR A 542 31.54 -34.39 10.98
CA THR A 542 32.21 -35.67 10.71
C THR A 542 33.04 -36.14 11.92
N CYS A 543 33.14 -35.34 12.98
CA CYS A 543 33.97 -35.60 14.15
C CYS A 543 33.16 -36.27 15.27
N THR A 544 33.71 -37.33 15.87
CA THR A 544 33.00 -38.16 16.85
C THR A 544 32.98 -37.57 18.27
N THR A 545 33.93 -36.69 18.62
CA THR A 545 34.10 -36.21 20.01
C THR A 545 33.86 -34.71 20.20
N GLN A 546 34.09 -33.87 19.19
CA GLN A 546 34.02 -32.40 19.29
C GLN A 546 33.22 -31.73 18.16
N GLY A 547 32.44 -32.50 17.41
CA GLY A 547 31.79 -32.00 16.20
C GLY A 547 30.63 -31.03 16.44
N SER A 548 30.60 -29.88 15.74
CA SER A 548 29.49 -28.90 15.81
C SER A 548 28.65 -28.88 14.53
N GLY A 549 27.35 -28.65 14.67
CA GLY A 549 26.41 -28.57 13.54
C GLY A 549 26.42 -27.20 12.85
N GLY A 550 26.19 -27.18 11.53
CA GLY A 550 26.02 -25.96 10.75
C GLY A 550 24.58 -25.45 10.84
N GLY A 551 24.38 -24.13 10.80
CA GLY A 551 23.05 -23.52 10.79
C GLY A 551 22.33 -23.76 9.46
N GLY A 552 20.99 -23.81 9.49
CA GLY A 552 20.16 -23.91 8.31
C GLY A 552 20.15 -22.62 7.49
N GLY A 553 19.98 -22.76 6.18
CA GLY A 553 19.85 -21.69 5.19
C GLY A 553 18.44 -21.60 4.61
N TYR A 554 17.92 -20.37 4.59
CA TYR A 554 16.71 -19.92 3.89
C TYR A 554 16.73 -18.39 3.96
N GLY A 555 16.45 -17.66 2.88
CA GLY A 555 16.56 -16.19 2.83
C GLY A 555 18.00 -15.63 2.86
N GLY A 556 18.91 -16.32 3.54
CA GLY A 556 20.36 -16.12 3.55
C GLY A 556 21.10 -17.45 3.79
N VAL A 557 22.44 -17.38 3.89
CA VAL A 557 23.31 -18.55 4.14
C VAL A 557 23.39 -18.83 5.64
N GLY A 558 23.28 -20.09 6.06
CA GLY A 558 23.47 -20.47 7.47
C GLY A 558 24.93 -20.29 7.92
N GLY A 559 25.16 -20.04 9.20
CA GLY A 559 26.50 -19.96 9.77
C GLY A 559 27.13 -21.35 9.90
N SER A 560 28.45 -21.46 9.76
CA SER A 560 29.17 -22.72 10.04
C SER A 560 29.44 -22.90 11.53
N GLY A 561 29.59 -24.16 11.96
CA GLY A 561 30.12 -24.49 13.29
C GLY A 561 31.65 -24.23 13.39
N LEU A 562 32.23 -24.36 14.58
CA LEU A 562 33.66 -24.09 14.85
C LEU A 562 34.62 -24.72 13.81
N ALA A 563 35.59 -23.93 13.30
CA ALA A 563 36.57 -24.39 12.32
C ALA A 563 37.41 -25.60 12.80
N GLY A 564 37.65 -26.56 11.90
CA GLY A 564 38.44 -27.79 12.15
C GLY A 564 37.62 -29.04 12.45
N CYS A 565 36.45 -28.90 13.08
CA CYS A 565 35.51 -30.01 13.38
C CYS A 565 34.02 -29.63 13.18
N GLY A 566 33.73 -28.40 12.75
CA GLY A 566 32.39 -27.88 12.52
C GLY A 566 31.91 -28.10 11.10
N ALA A 567 30.61 -28.30 10.96
CA ALA A 567 29.98 -28.46 9.67
C ALA A 567 29.67 -27.12 9.00
N SER A 568 29.70 -27.11 7.67
CA SER A 568 29.29 -25.95 6.87
C SER A 568 27.84 -25.57 7.15
N GLY A 569 27.57 -24.27 7.19
CA GLY A 569 26.21 -23.77 7.15
C GLY A 569 25.49 -24.16 5.85
N GLY A 570 24.16 -24.24 5.92
CA GLY A 570 23.31 -24.53 4.77
C GLY A 570 23.30 -23.38 3.77
N SER A 571 23.27 -23.70 2.49
CA SER A 571 23.21 -22.71 1.42
C SER A 571 21.91 -21.90 1.46
N GLU A 572 21.97 -20.64 1.02
CA GLU A 572 20.77 -19.94 0.59
C GLU A 572 20.20 -20.68 -0.63
N TYR A 573 18.92 -21.02 -0.64
CA TYR A 573 18.26 -21.49 -1.85
C TYR A 573 17.39 -20.39 -2.46
N LYS A 574 17.57 -20.20 -3.76
CA LYS A 574 17.04 -19.08 -4.56
C LYS A 574 15.78 -19.42 -5.37
N GLN A 575 15.20 -20.58 -5.08
CA GLN A 575 14.06 -21.13 -5.82
C GLN A 575 12.73 -20.51 -5.37
N ASP A 576 12.65 -20.05 -4.11
CA ASP A 576 11.48 -19.37 -3.58
C ASP A 576 11.42 -17.89 -4.00
N SER A 577 10.20 -17.38 -4.17
CA SER A 577 9.95 -16.00 -4.56
C SER A 577 10.22 -15.03 -3.41
N THR A 578 10.92 -13.94 -3.67
CA THR A 578 11.06 -12.85 -2.69
C THR A 578 9.76 -12.05 -2.51
N SER A 579 8.91 -11.99 -3.54
CA SER A 579 7.67 -11.22 -3.55
C SER A 579 6.44 -12.02 -3.11
N GLN A 580 6.52 -13.35 -3.17
CA GLN A 580 5.47 -14.29 -2.77
C GLN A 580 6.09 -15.52 -2.08
N PRO A 581 6.86 -15.34 -0.99
CA PRO A 581 7.56 -16.45 -0.33
C PRO A 581 6.55 -17.39 0.31
N THR A 582 6.69 -18.69 0.04
CA THR A 582 5.84 -19.71 0.66
C THR A 582 6.61 -20.89 1.24
N ASP A 583 7.92 -20.97 1.02
CA ASP A 583 8.69 -22.13 1.44
C ASP A 583 9.00 -22.10 2.95
N LEU A 584 9.23 -23.28 3.51
CA LEU A 584 9.62 -23.43 4.91
C LEU A 584 11.11 -23.12 5.12
N GLY A 585 11.43 -22.65 6.32
CA GLY A 585 12.80 -22.60 6.79
C GLY A 585 13.42 -24.00 6.87
N SER A 586 14.69 -24.11 6.50
CA SER A 586 15.49 -25.33 6.64
C SER A 586 15.94 -25.53 8.09
N GLY A 587 16.04 -26.80 8.51
CA GLY A 587 16.59 -27.20 9.80
C GLY A 587 18.11 -27.06 9.86
N GLY A 588 18.64 -26.82 11.07
CA GLY A 588 20.07 -26.85 11.35
C GLY A 588 20.62 -28.28 11.45
N GLY A 589 21.93 -28.43 11.26
CA GLY A 589 22.59 -29.73 11.33
C GLY A 589 22.83 -30.22 12.76
N GLY A 590 22.82 -31.54 12.92
CA GLY A 590 23.16 -32.19 14.18
C GLY A 590 24.67 -32.19 14.44
N SER A 591 25.02 -32.02 15.72
CA SER A 591 26.38 -32.15 16.23
C SER A 591 26.67 -33.61 16.60
N ASN A 592 27.82 -33.88 17.22
CA ASN A 592 28.15 -35.21 17.74
C ASN A 592 27.38 -35.57 19.04
N SER A 593 26.74 -34.59 19.68
CA SER A 593 26.08 -34.76 20.99
C SER A 593 24.79 -33.94 21.15
N ALA A 594 24.39 -33.17 20.14
CA ALA A 594 23.23 -32.29 20.17
C ALA A 594 22.48 -32.27 18.83
N THR A 595 21.17 -32.06 18.89
CA THR A 595 20.30 -31.91 17.72
C THR A 595 20.34 -30.49 17.17
N GLY A 596 20.12 -30.35 15.86
CA GLY A 596 19.90 -29.07 15.22
C GLY A 596 18.50 -28.50 15.49
N GLY A 597 18.36 -27.18 15.36
CA GLY A 597 17.08 -26.49 15.48
C GLY A 597 16.20 -26.67 14.23
N ALA A 598 14.88 -26.73 14.41
CA ALA A 598 13.93 -26.75 13.28
C ALA A 598 13.84 -25.37 12.60
N GLY A 599 13.59 -25.32 11.29
CA GLY A 599 13.37 -24.05 10.59
C GLY A 599 12.05 -23.38 10.97
N GLY A 600 11.88 -22.11 10.58
CA GLY A 600 10.62 -21.39 10.72
C GLY A 600 9.56 -21.88 9.73
N GLY A 601 8.28 -21.81 10.11
CA GLY A 601 7.18 -22.21 9.24
C GLY A 601 6.84 -21.15 8.18
N SER A 602 5.73 -21.36 7.48
CA SER A 602 5.24 -20.45 6.44
C SER A 602 3.86 -19.92 6.80
N ALA A 603 3.68 -18.60 6.68
CA ALA A 603 2.43 -17.90 6.92
C ALA A 603 2.06 -17.01 5.72
N LYS A 604 0.98 -17.38 5.02
CA LYS A 604 0.38 -16.64 3.90
C LYS A 604 -0.97 -16.07 4.32
N LEU A 605 -1.11 -14.75 4.21
CA LEU A 605 -2.32 -14.00 4.54
C LEU A 605 -2.74 -13.17 3.32
N VAL A 606 -3.94 -13.42 2.80
CA VAL A 606 -4.56 -12.60 1.75
C VAL A 606 -5.79 -11.93 2.32
N ILE A 607 -5.72 -10.63 2.55
CA ILE A 607 -6.71 -9.83 3.28
C ILE A 607 -7.30 -8.81 2.31
N SER A 608 -8.61 -8.82 2.11
CA SER A 608 -9.24 -7.83 1.21
C SER A 608 -9.41 -6.48 1.90
N GLY A 609 -9.66 -6.48 3.21
CA GLY A 609 -9.78 -5.28 4.04
C GLY A 609 -8.46 -4.80 4.66
N THR A 610 -8.55 -4.33 5.90
CA THR A 610 -7.44 -3.74 6.66
C THR A 610 -6.79 -4.78 7.57
N LEU A 611 -5.46 -4.81 7.61
CA LEU A 611 -4.68 -5.46 8.65
C LEU A 611 -4.33 -4.45 9.75
N SER A 612 -4.99 -4.57 10.90
CA SER A 612 -4.70 -3.83 12.13
C SER A 612 -3.75 -4.66 13.00
N LEU A 613 -2.44 -4.35 12.96
CA LEU A 613 -1.43 -5.17 13.62
C LEU A 613 -0.81 -4.45 14.82
N THR A 614 -1.19 -4.86 16.03
CA THR A 614 -0.57 -4.44 17.31
C THR A 614 0.22 -5.58 17.97
N GLY A 615 -0.17 -6.84 17.71
CA GLY A 615 0.50 -8.05 18.15
C GLY A 615 1.69 -8.46 17.27
N SER A 616 1.83 -9.76 17.00
CA SER A 616 2.97 -10.29 16.24
C SER A 616 2.66 -11.39 15.22
N ILE A 617 3.35 -11.36 14.09
CA ILE A 617 3.39 -12.45 13.09
C ILE A 617 4.83 -12.99 13.03
N LEU A 618 5.04 -14.24 13.42
CA LEU A 618 6.35 -14.83 13.69
C LEU A 618 6.58 -16.11 12.88
N ALA A 619 7.75 -16.22 12.26
CA ALA A 619 8.23 -17.38 11.53
C ALA A 619 9.72 -17.62 11.83
N ASP A 620 10.11 -17.55 13.10
CA ASP A 620 11.52 -17.71 13.48
C ASP A 620 11.99 -19.17 13.38
N GLY A 621 13.29 -19.35 13.15
CA GLY A 621 13.96 -20.63 13.30
C GLY A 621 14.18 -21.00 14.76
N GLY A 622 14.14 -22.29 15.06
CA GLY A 622 14.47 -22.84 16.36
C GLY A 622 15.98 -22.82 16.63
N ASN A 623 16.35 -22.63 17.90
CA ASN A 623 17.74 -22.70 18.34
C ASN A 623 18.29 -24.12 18.22
N GLY A 624 19.59 -24.23 17.98
CA GLY A 624 20.30 -25.51 18.10
C GLY A 624 20.40 -25.94 19.56
N SER A 625 20.34 -27.24 19.83
CA SER A 625 20.47 -27.76 21.19
C SER A 625 21.90 -27.62 21.71
N ASN A 626 22.04 -27.42 23.02
CA ASN A 626 23.34 -27.48 23.68
C ASN A 626 23.83 -28.92 23.80
N GLY A 627 25.14 -29.14 23.71
CA GLY A 627 25.76 -30.47 23.74
C GLY A 627 26.95 -30.56 24.69
N THR A 628 27.26 -31.75 25.18
CA THR A 628 28.45 -31.97 26.03
C THR A 628 29.76 -31.87 25.25
N GLY A 629 29.73 -32.11 23.93
CA GLY A 629 30.85 -31.94 23.00
C GLY A 629 30.74 -30.63 22.21
N GLY A 630 30.12 -30.69 21.03
CA GLY A 630 29.75 -29.53 20.21
C GLY A 630 28.26 -29.23 20.22
N GLY A 631 27.90 -27.96 20.02
CA GLY A 631 26.50 -27.52 19.89
C GLY A 631 25.88 -27.86 18.53
N GLY A 632 24.55 -28.04 18.52
CA GLY A 632 23.77 -28.20 17.29
C GLY A 632 23.67 -26.89 16.50
N GLY A 633 23.56 -26.99 15.18
CA GLY A 633 23.29 -25.83 14.33
C GLY A 633 21.83 -25.37 14.47
N ALA A 634 21.57 -24.07 14.34
CA ALA A 634 20.21 -23.55 14.46
C ALA A 634 19.41 -23.67 13.16
N GLY A 635 18.09 -23.67 13.25
CA GLY A 635 17.21 -23.58 12.09
C GLY A 635 17.15 -22.17 11.52
N SER A 636 16.93 -22.06 10.21
CA SER A 636 16.68 -20.77 9.55
C SER A 636 15.28 -20.23 9.85
N GLY A 637 15.07 -18.92 9.68
CA GLY A 637 13.71 -18.34 9.64
C GLY A 637 12.89 -18.93 8.50
N GLY A 638 11.58 -18.65 8.47
CA GLY A 638 10.64 -19.13 7.46
C GLY A 638 10.03 -18.02 6.61
N SER A 639 8.87 -18.28 6.01
CA SER A 639 8.16 -17.37 5.11
C SER A 639 7.05 -16.61 5.82
N ILE A 640 6.95 -15.30 5.56
CA ILE A 640 5.76 -14.51 5.85
C ILE A 640 5.37 -13.76 4.58
N TRP A 641 4.19 -14.04 4.04
CA TRP A 641 3.62 -13.33 2.90
C TRP A 641 2.27 -12.73 3.27
N ILE A 642 2.19 -11.39 3.25
CA ILE A 642 0.98 -10.64 3.54
C ILE A 642 0.59 -9.83 2.31
N GLN A 643 -0.65 -10.02 1.87
CA GLN A 643 -1.34 -9.14 0.94
C GLN A 643 -2.54 -8.53 1.66
N SER A 644 -2.66 -7.20 1.69
CA SER A 644 -3.78 -6.52 2.36
C SER A 644 -4.28 -5.31 1.57
N GLY A 645 -5.54 -4.93 1.71
CA GLY A 645 -6.04 -3.67 1.15
C GLY A 645 -5.36 -2.47 1.82
N SER A 646 -5.30 -2.47 3.16
CA SER A 646 -4.51 -1.49 3.91
C SER A 646 -3.87 -2.08 5.16
N ILE A 647 -2.84 -1.42 5.69
CA ILE A 647 -2.16 -1.80 6.93
C ILE A 647 -2.07 -0.62 7.91
N THR A 648 -2.31 -0.89 9.19
CA THR A 648 -2.31 0.10 10.28
C THR A 648 -1.66 -0.44 11.56
N ASN A 649 -1.37 0.45 12.52
CA ASN A 649 -0.75 0.17 13.83
C ASN A 649 0.73 -0.29 13.78
N SER A 650 1.27 -0.64 14.95
CA SER A 650 2.71 -0.86 15.20
C SER A 650 3.00 -2.18 15.89
N GLY A 651 2.78 -3.30 15.20
CA GLY A 651 3.17 -4.62 15.68
C GLY A 651 4.49 -5.14 15.09
N THR A 652 4.76 -6.42 15.34
CA THR A 652 6.01 -7.08 14.94
C THR A 652 5.79 -8.13 13.85
N ILE A 653 6.62 -8.11 12.80
CA ILE A 653 6.66 -9.18 11.79
C ILE A 653 8.09 -9.71 11.73
N ARG A 654 8.30 -10.98 12.06
CA ARG A 654 9.66 -11.50 12.30
C ARG A 654 9.87 -12.90 11.76
N ALA A 655 10.95 -13.08 11.00
CA ALA A 655 11.41 -14.36 10.46
C ALA A 655 12.91 -14.51 10.72
N LYS A 656 13.32 -14.51 11.99
CA LYS A 656 14.72 -14.55 12.41
C LYS A 656 15.27 -15.98 12.34
N GLY A 657 16.55 -16.15 12.04
CA GLY A 657 17.25 -17.41 12.27
C GLY A 657 17.44 -17.72 13.76
N GLY A 658 17.43 -19.00 14.11
CA GLY A 658 17.72 -19.45 15.47
C GLY A 658 19.19 -19.27 15.84
N ASN A 659 19.49 -19.27 17.13
CA ASN A 659 20.85 -19.24 17.64
C ASN A 659 21.47 -20.65 17.67
N GLY A 660 22.73 -20.78 17.28
CA GLY A 660 23.48 -22.02 17.37
C GLY A 660 23.64 -22.45 18.83
N GLY A 661 23.59 -23.75 19.08
CA GLY A 661 23.78 -24.31 20.41
C GLY A 661 25.22 -24.16 20.88
N THR A 662 25.43 -24.19 22.20
CA THR A 662 26.76 -24.17 22.82
C THR A 662 27.17 -25.56 23.27
N GLY A 663 28.46 -25.86 23.28
CA GLY A 663 29.01 -27.04 23.93
C GLY A 663 30.31 -26.76 24.68
N SER A 664 30.79 -27.74 25.45
CA SER A 664 31.97 -27.59 26.32
C SER A 664 33.23 -27.20 25.55
N TYR A 665 33.29 -27.56 24.27
CA TYR A 665 34.43 -27.25 23.40
C TYR A 665 34.03 -26.25 22.31
N ASN A 666 32.88 -26.48 21.65
CA ASN A 666 32.57 -25.86 20.35
C ASN A 666 31.11 -25.41 20.24
N ALA A 667 30.87 -24.29 19.54
CA ALA A 667 29.54 -23.76 19.26
C ALA A 667 29.04 -24.11 17.85
N GLY A 668 27.73 -24.33 17.74
CA GLY A 668 27.03 -24.52 16.48
C GLY A 668 26.89 -23.22 15.69
N GLY A 669 26.63 -23.35 14.39
CA GLY A 669 26.35 -22.21 13.52
C GLY A 669 24.95 -21.63 13.74
N GLY A 670 24.83 -20.30 13.62
CA GLY A 670 23.53 -19.61 13.66
C GLY A 670 22.72 -19.86 12.40
N GLY A 671 21.40 -19.93 12.51
CA GLY A 671 20.50 -20.07 11.36
C GLY A 671 20.38 -18.77 10.57
N ALA A 672 20.14 -18.85 9.26
CA ALA A 672 19.87 -17.67 8.43
C ALA A 672 18.49 -17.05 8.75
N GLY A 673 18.32 -15.75 8.46
CA GLY A 673 17.01 -15.10 8.51
C GLY A 673 16.15 -15.43 7.29
N GLY A 674 14.83 -15.55 7.45
CA GLY A 674 13.88 -15.98 6.42
C GLY A 674 13.43 -14.87 5.45
N ARG A 675 12.26 -15.06 4.82
CA ARG A 675 11.72 -14.12 3.83
C ARG A 675 10.41 -13.52 4.32
N ILE A 676 10.28 -12.19 4.25
CA ILE A 676 9.06 -11.45 4.57
C ILE A 676 8.64 -10.67 3.32
N SER A 677 7.39 -10.78 2.90
CA SER A 677 6.78 -10.01 1.80
C SER A 677 5.53 -9.29 2.28
N LEU A 678 5.49 -7.97 2.09
CA LEU A 678 4.38 -7.11 2.48
C LEU A 678 3.86 -6.35 1.26
N ASN A 679 2.65 -6.69 0.84
CA ASN A 679 1.98 -6.10 -0.32
C ASN A 679 0.69 -5.41 0.16
N PHE A 680 0.59 -4.09 0.00
CA PHE A 680 -0.60 -3.34 0.40
C PHE A 680 -0.84 -2.11 -0.46
N THR A 681 -2.11 -1.72 -0.62
CA THR A 681 -2.52 -0.60 -1.49
C THR A 681 -2.51 0.76 -0.76
N LYS A 682 -2.80 0.75 0.55
CA LYS A 682 -2.85 1.98 1.38
C LYS A 682 -2.17 1.73 2.72
N ALA A 683 -1.55 2.77 3.27
CA ALA A 683 -0.97 2.68 4.60
C ALA A 683 -1.03 4.04 5.30
N SER A 684 -1.43 4.06 6.57
CA SER A 684 -1.45 5.26 7.41
C SER A 684 -1.06 4.91 8.84
N GLY A 685 -0.15 5.68 9.44
CA GLY A 685 0.18 5.56 10.86
C GLY A 685 0.77 4.20 11.27
N TYR A 686 1.42 3.47 10.37
CA TYR A 686 2.05 2.19 10.69
C TYR A 686 3.55 2.37 10.98
N ASN A 687 4.03 1.75 12.06
CA ASN A 687 5.44 1.69 12.44
C ASN A 687 5.76 0.23 12.78
N LEU A 688 5.85 -0.60 11.75
CA LEU A 688 6.08 -2.05 11.90
C LEU A 688 7.54 -2.35 12.17
N THR A 689 7.81 -3.21 13.16
CA THR A 689 9.15 -3.77 13.37
C THR A 689 9.28 -5.04 12.54
N ASN A 690 9.83 -4.91 11.34
CA ASN A 690 10.05 -6.02 10.41
C ASN A 690 11.50 -6.51 10.54
N THR A 691 11.71 -7.79 10.85
CA THR A 691 13.06 -8.33 11.08
C THR A 691 13.24 -9.73 10.51
N ALA A 692 14.22 -9.89 9.63
CA ALA A 692 14.63 -11.18 9.07
C ALA A 692 16.16 -11.36 9.26
N THR A 693 16.68 -11.14 10.46
CA THR A 693 18.12 -11.26 10.73
C THR A 693 18.55 -12.71 10.92
N GLY A 694 19.81 -13.02 10.65
CA GLY A 694 20.39 -14.28 11.07
C GLY A 694 20.47 -14.41 12.60
N GLY A 695 20.52 -15.64 13.08
CA GLY A 695 20.80 -15.95 14.47
C GLY A 695 22.29 -15.99 14.78
N THR A 696 22.62 -15.86 16.06
CA THR A 696 24.01 -15.89 16.54
C THR A 696 24.53 -17.32 16.62
N GLY A 697 25.83 -17.52 16.55
CA GLY A 697 26.47 -18.83 16.70
C GLY A 697 27.98 -18.67 16.61
N TYR A 698 28.72 -19.76 16.39
CA TYR A 698 30.15 -19.63 16.08
C TYR A 698 30.38 -18.70 14.88
N GLN A 699 29.69 -19.00 13.78
CA GLN A 699 29.39 -18.01 12.75
C GLN A 699 27.91 -17.67 12.84
N ALA A 700 27.59 -16.39 12.74
CA ALA A 700 26.22 -15.93 12.61
C ALA A 700 25.66 -16.35 11.24
N GLY A 701 24.35 -16.63 11.20
CA GLY A 701 23.66 -16.79 9.92
C GLY A 701 23.58 -15.46 9.17
N GLY A 702 23.51 -15.55 7.84
CA GLY A 702 23.22 -14.41 6.98
C GLY A 702 21.81 -13.89 7.23
N ASN A 703 21.63 -12.58 7.02
CA ASN A 703 20.31 -11.98 7.03
C ASN A 703 19.48 -12.47 5.84
N GLY A 704 18.17 -12.55 6.07
CA GLY A 704 17.16 -12.83 5.07
C GLY A 704 16.73 -11.60 4.27
N SER A 705 15.59 -11.72 3.60
CA SER A 705 15.04 -10.67 2.73
C SER A 705 13.70 -10.16 3.23
N ILE A 706 13.51 -8.83 3.17
CA ILE A 706 12.21 -8.19 3.40
C ILE A 706 11.83 -7.46 2.11
N TYR A 707 10.71 -7.84 1.51
CA TYR A 707 10.17 -7.27 0.30
C TYR A 707 8.92 -6.44 0.62
N TYR A 708 8.86 -5.24 0.06
CA TYR A 708 7.68 -4.39 0.10
C TYR A 708 7.21 -4.17 -1.35
N ASN A 709 6.01 -4.64 -1.69
CA ASN A 709 5.31 -4.17 -2.89
C ASN A 709 4.33 -3.09 -2.47
N VAL A 710 4.86 -1.86 -2.42
CA VAL A 710 4.07 -0.66 -2.18
C VAL A 710 3.75 -0.04 -3.53
N SER A 711 2.56 -0.34 -4.05
CA SER A 711 1.93 0.52 -5.05
C SER A 711 1.03 1.52 -4.31
N GLY A 712 1.22 2.82 -4.55
CA GLY A 712 0.46 3.86 -3.86
C GLY A 712 1.28 5.06 -3.41
N ILE A 713 0.63 5.92 -2.62
CA ILE A 713 1.17 7.20 -2.14
C ILE A 713 1.77 7.02 -0.74
N GLN A 714 3.06 7.24 -0.60
CA GLN A 714 3.76 7.23 0.70
C GLN A 714 4.02 8.66 1.14
N THR A 715 3.32 9.14 2.17
CA THR A 715 3.48 10.52 2.67
C THR A 715 4.43 10.54 3.86
N SER A 716 5.40 11.45 3.85
CA SER A 716 6.33 11.64 4.97
C SER A 716 5.62 12.19 6.20
N SER A 717 6.22 12.03 7.38
CA SER A 717 5.88 12.89 8.52
C SER A 717 6.09 14.37 8.15
N VAL A 718 5.42 15.27 8.87
CA VAL A 718 5.71 16.71 8.80
C VAL A 718 7.12 16.97 9.34
N ILE A 719 7.94 17.68 8.58
CA ILE A 719 9.33 18.02 8.90
C ILE A 719 9.37 19.47 9.37
N ASP A 720 9.86 19.71 10.59
CA ASP A 720 10.04 21.05 11.16
C ASP A 720 11.47 21.55 10.93
N LEU A 721 11.63 22.70 10.25
CA LEU A 721 12.92 23.34 9.98
C LEU A 721 13.38 24.29 11.10
N THR A 722 12.66 24.30 12.23
CA THR A 722 12.84 25.15 13.42
C THR A 722 12.50 26.63 13.20
N ASN A 723 12.80 27.20 12.04
CA ASN A 723 12.45 28.55 11.63
C ASN A 723 11.98 28.58 10.17
N PRO A 724 11.18 29.57 9.74
CA PRO A 724 10.86 29.79 8.33
C PRO A 724 12.11 29.88 7.44
N ARG A 725 12.04 29.31 6.23
CA ARG A 725 13.14 29.27 5.26
C ARG A 725 12.67 29.69 3.87
N ASP A 726 13.62 30.22 3.09
CA ASP A 726 13.45 30.41 1.65
C ASP A 726 14.10 29.23 0.92
N PHE A 727 13.27 28.48 0.20
CA PHE A 727 13.68 27.23 -0.42
C PHE A 727 14.23 27.49 -1.81
N THR A 728 15.20 26.67 -2.19
CA THR A 728 15.81 26.75 -3.52
C THR A 728 15.34 25.59 -4.38
N THR A 729 15.79 24.37 -4.09
CA THR A 729 15.50 23.19 -4.92
C THR A 729 15.23 21.94 -4.10
N LEU A 730 14.49 21.01 -4.71
CA LEU A 730 14.33 19.64 -4.24
C LEU A 730 15.33 18.75 -4.99
N THR A 731 16.22 18.05 -4.30
CA THR A 731 17.10 17.06 -4.93
C THR A 731 16.89 15.69 -4.32
N TYR A 732 16.90 14.64 -5.15
CA TYR A 732 16.75 13.27 -4.70
C TYR A 732 17.39 12.26 -5.66
N ASN A 733 17.88 11.15 -5.12
CA ASN A 733 18.35 10.00 -5.87
C ASN A 733 17.33 8.86 -5.81
N LYS A 734 16.92 8.39 -6.98
CA LYS A 734 16.03 7.21 -7.12
C LYS A 734 16.68 6.13 -7.97
N THR A 735 16.31 4.89 -7.71
CA THR A 735 16.62 3.75 -8.58
C THR A 735 15.31 3.21 -9.14
N THR A 736 15.17 3.21 -10.47
CA THR A 736 14.04 2.60 -11.18
C THR A 736 14.61 1.64 -12.22
N THR A 737 14.91 0.40 -11.81
CA THR A 737 15.41 -0.63 -12.74
C THR A 737 14.25 -1.11 -13.61
N ALA A 738 14.26 -0.74 -14.88
CA ALA A 738 13.33 -1.32 -15.86
C ALA A 738 13.80 -2.72 -16.25
N ASN A 739 12.85 -3.65 -16.42
CA ASN A 739 13.06 -4.90 -17.16
C ASN A 739 12.13 -4.88 -18.38
N SER A 740 12.34 -5.77 -19.34
CA SER A 740 11.62 -5.86 -20.63
C SER A 740 10.09 -6.03 -20.53
N ILE A 741 9.53 -6.11 -19.31
CA ILE A 741 8.11 -6.42 -19.01
C ILE A 741 7.49 -5.41 -18.00
N SER A 742 8.27 -4.58 -17.29
CA SER A 742 7.73 -3.58 -16.34
C SER A 742 8.57 -2.29 -16.29
N THR A 743 7.87 -1.16 -16.18
CA THR A 743 8.46 0.18 -16.01
C THR A 743 8.00 0.74 -14.66
N PRO A 744 8.64 0.35 -13.54
CA PRO A 744 8.33 0.95 -12.25
C PRO A 744 8.53 2.47 -12.30
N SER A 745 7.56 3.23 -11.80
CA SER A 745 7.64 4.69 -11.72
C SER A 745 7.68 5.14 -10.26
N LEU A 746 8.53 6.14 -9.99
CA LEU A 746 8.57 6.88 -8.73
C LEU A 746 8.51 8.36 -9.08
N THR A 747 7.47 9.04 -8.62
CA THR A 747 7.37 10.51 -8.65
C THR A 747 7.30 11.05 -7.23
N VAL A 748 7.75 12.30 -7.06
CA VAL A 748 7.80 12.98 -5.77
C VAL A 748 6.88 14.19 -5.84
N ASP A 749 6.02 14.36 -4.84
CA ASP A 749 5.26 15.58 -4.64
C ASP A 749 5.69 16.22 -3.31
N ALA A 750 5.59 17.54 -3.19
CA ALA A 750 5.90 18.25 -1.94
C ALA A 750 4.93 19.40 -1.66
N ARG A 751 4.86 19.80 -0.38
CA ARG A 751 4.13 20.98 0.10
C ARG A 751 4.78 21.54 1.36
N ALA A 752 4.43 22.78 1.72
CA ALA A 752 4.94 23.46 2.91
C ALA A 752 3.86 24.24 3.66
N GLY A 753 4.07 24.54 4.95
CA GLY A 753 3.11 25.25 5.80
C GLY A 753 3.75 25.97 6.99
N ASP A 754 2.94 26.75 7.72
CA ASP A 754 3.39 27.57 8.86
C ASP A 754 3.15 26.89 10.22
N ALA A 755 2.33 25.83 10.25
CA ALA A 755 1.97 25.09 11.46
C ALA A 755 2.18 23.57 11.28
N LEU A 756 2.34 22.88 12.42
CA LEU A 756 2.48 21.42 12.47
C LEU A 756 1.20 20.69 12.00
N ASP A 757 0.02 21.26 12.23
CA ASP A 757 -1.27 20.70 11.79
C ASP A 757 -1.44 20.88 10.28
N THR A 758 -1.53 19.75 9.56
CA THR A 758 -1.67 19.73 8.10
C THR A 758 -3.05 20.15 7.58
N ASN A 759 -4.03 20.39 8.46
CA ASN A 759 -5.36 20.88 8.10
C ASN A 759 -5.48 22.41 8.16
N ASP A 760 -4.41 23.09 8.59
CA ASP A 760 -4.37 24.54 8.58
C ASP A 760 -4.32 25.09 7.14
N SER A 761 -5.00 26.22 6.94
CA SER A 761 -5.02 27.02 5.71
C SER A 761 -3.65 27.54 5.26
N SER A 762 -2.63 27.49 6.13
CA SER A 762 -1.26 27.88 5.81
C SER A 762 -0.53 26.90 4.88
N TRP A 763 -1.02 25.66 4.74
CA TRP A 763 -0.40 24.65 3.89
C TRP A 763 -0.67 24.90 2.41
N THR A 764 0.40 24.88 1.61
CA THR A 764 0.30 24.97 0.16
C THR A 764 -0.41 23.73 -0.41
N ALA A 765 -0.99 23.88 -1.60
CA ALA A 765 -1.37 22.72 -2.41
C ALA A 765 -0.14 21.84 -2.69
N TRP A 766 -0.37 20.55 -2.92
CA TRP A 766 0.69 19.64 -3.35
C TRP A 766 1.22 20.05 -4.71
N GLN A 767 2.52 20.39 -4.78
CA GLN A 767 3.23 20.45 -6.04
C GLN A 767 3.59 19.04 -6.47
N THR A 768 3.03 18.58 -7.59
CA THR A 768 3.12 17.17 -8.00
C THR A 768 4.19 16.93 -9.06
N ASN A 769 4.76 15.71 -9.07
CA ASN A 769 5.74 15.26 -10.05
C ASN A 769 6.99 16.15 -10.13
N LEU A 770 7.46 16.63 -8.98
CA LEU A 770 8.70 17.39 -8.86
C LEU A 770 9.88 16.53 -9.31
N ALA A 771 10.62 17.01 -10.31
CA ALA A 771 11.89 16.41 -10.72
C ALA A 771 12.99 16.71 -9.70
N SER A 772 14.03 15.89 -9.66
CA SER A 772 15.26 16.20 -8.92
C SER A 772 15.90 17.45 -9.57
N GLY A 773 16.12 18.49 -8.77
CA GLY A 773 16.51 19.84 -9.19
C GLY A 773 15.36 20.84 -9.35
N ALA A 774 14.10 20.44 -9.14
CA ALA A 774 12.96 21.35 -9.27
C ALA A 774 13.00 22.50 -8.25
N SER A 775 12.62 23.71 -8.67
CA SER A 775 12.52 24.89 -7.81
C SER A 775 11.42 24.73 -6.77
N LEU A 776 11.70 25.20 -5.55
CA LEU A 776 10.81 25.15 -4.40
C LEU A 776 10.38 26.55 -3.92
N ASN A 777 10.59 27.62 -4.69
CA ASN A 777 10.33 29.00 -4.26
C ASN A 777 8.86 29.23 -3.83
N ALA A 778 7.93 28.38 -4.27
CA ALA A 778 6.54 28.41 -3.81
C ALA A 778 6.38 28.08 -2.30
N PHE A 779 7.44 27.57 -1.66
CA PHE A 779 7.49 27.21 -0.25
C PHE A 779 8.22 28.26 0.60
N ASP A 780 8.62 29.39 0.01
CA ASP A 780 9.36 30.44 0.71
C ASP A 780 8.60 30.97 1.93
N ASN A 781 9.35 31.39 2.95
CA ASN A 781 8.85 31.77 4.27
C ASN A 781 8.03 30.70 5.01
N LYS A 782 8.10 29.41 4.63
CA LYS A 782 7.44 28.31 5.36
C LYS A 782 8.40 27.61 6.32
N ARG A 783 7.86 27.13 7.45
CA ARG A 783 8.63 26.44 8.51
C ARG A 783 8.55 24.92 8.39
N TYR A 784 7.41 24.40 7.95
CA TYR A 784 7.14 22.98 7.88
C TYR A 784 7.10 22.51 6.44
N VAL A 785 7.68 21.34 6.16
CA VAL A 785 7.60 20.71 4.83
C VAL A 785 7.14 19.27 4.92
N GLN A 786 6.52 18.79 3.85
CA GLN A 786 6.11 17.40 3.72
C GLN A 786 6.28 16.98 2.26
N TYR A 787 6.71 15.74 2.04
CA TYR A 787 6.71 15.13 0.71
C TYR A 787 5.84 13.89 0.69
N ARG A 788 5.43 13.49 -0.51
CA ARG A 788 4.85 12.17 -0.75
C ARG A 788 5.44 11.55 -2.01
N LEU A 789 5.63 10.24 -1.97
CA LEU A 789 6.15 9.45 -3.08
C LEU A 789 4.99 8.71 -3.73
N ASN A 790 4.81 8.89 -5.03
CA ASN A 790 3.86 8.09 -5.81
C ASN A 790 4.64 6.95 -6.45
N LEU A 791 4.45 5.74 -5.91
CA LEU A 791 5.10 4.52 -6.36
C LEU A 791 4.12 3.74 -7.23
N ALA A 792 4.47 3.49 -8.48
CA ALA A 792 3.70 2.61 -9.36
C ALA A 792 4.58 1.45 -9.84
N SER A 793 4.13 0.24 -9.60
CA SER A 793 4.57 -0.96 -10.31
C SER A 793 3.41 -1.39 -11.20
N ASN A 794 3.59 -1.39 -12.51
CA ASN A 794 2.58 -1.87 -13.45
C ASN A 794 2.52 -3.41 -13.47
N ASN A 795 2.15 -4.03 -12.35
CA ASN A 795 1.73 -5.43 -12.34
C ASN A 795 0.21 -5.47 -12.45
N ALA A 796 -0.30 -5.25 -13.66
CA ALA A 796 -1.60 -5.78 -14.00
C ALA A 796 -1.50 -7.31 -13.94
N ILE A 797 -2.29 -7.90 -13.04
CA ILE A 797 -2.75 -9.29 -12.97
C ILE A 797 -2.32 -10.14 -14.18
N GLN A 798 -1.14 -10.74 -14.11
CA GLN A 798 -0.83 -12.01 -14.76
C GLN A 798 -0.03 -12.82 -13.77
N SER A 799 -0.47 -14.06 -13.54
CA SER A 799 0.24 -15.06 -12.76
C SER A 799 1.69 -15.18 -13.30
N PRO A 800 2.73 -14.70 -12.59
CA PRO A 800 4.07 -14.69 -13.14
C PRO A 800 4.65 -16.11 -13.14
N LYS A 801 5.38 -16.46 -14.20
CA LYS A 801 6.07 -17.76 -14.29
C LYS A 801 7.13 -17.90 -13.17
N PRO A 802 7.47 -19.13 -12.73
CA PRO A 802 8.27 -19.40 -11.52
C PRO A 802 9.75 -19.01 -11.56
N TYR A 803 10.22 -18.20 -12.52
CA TYR A 803 11.66 -17.97 -12.73
C TYR A 803 12.07 -16.52 -13.00
N ASP A 804 11.16 -15.55 -12.95
CA ASP A 804 11.55 -14.15 -13.14
C ASP A 804 12.06 -13.54 -11.83
N LYS A 805 13.37 -13.29 -11.78
CA LYS A 805 14.01 -12.45 -10.75
C LYS A 805 13.44 -11.02 -10.85
N PRO A 806 12.66 -10.51 -9.88
CA PRO A 806 12.22 -9.14 -9.93
C PRO A 806 13.35 -8.25 -9.39
N THR A 807 14.10 -7.60 -10.29
CA THR A 807 15.07 -6.54 -9.94
C THR A 807 14.47 -5.13 -10.02
N ALA A 808 13.16 -4.98 -10.02
CA ALA A 808 12.49 -3.73 -10.40
C ALA A 808 11.63 -3.16 -9.25
N ASN A 809 12.26 -2.78 -8.14
CA ASN A 809 11.58 -1.94 -7.13
C ASN A 809 12.06 -0.50 -7.27
N PRO A 810 11.16 0.48 -7.46
CA PRO A 810 11.52 1.87 -7.34
C PRO A 810 11.95 2.16 -5.90
N SER A 811 13.20 2.56 -5.68
CA SER A 811 13.69 2.98 -4.36
C SER A 811 14.11 4.43 -4.39
N LEU A 812 13.82 5.15 -3.31
CA LEU A 812 14.35 6.48 -3.05
C LEU A 812 15.48 6.34 -2.03
N GLN A 813 16.70 6.72 -2.41
CA GLN A 813 17.88 6.59 -1.55
C GLN A 813 17.95 7.75 -0.55
N ASP A 814 17.82 8.96 -1.09
CA ASP A 814 17.81 10.22 -0.36
C ASP A 814 16.84 11.22 -1.01
N ILE A 815 16.44 12.22 -0.22
CA ILE A 815 15.70 13.40 -0.65
C ILE A 815 16.22 14.57 0.20
N SER A 816 16.45 15.72 -0.42
CA SER A 816 17.01 16.91 0.22
C SER A 816 16.19 18.12 -0.19
N PHE A 817 15.78 18.90 0.82
CA PHE A 817 15.17 20.21 0.65
C PHE A 817 16.27 21.24 0.85
N ASN A 818 16.68 21.91 -0.22
CA ASN A 818 17.74 22.91 -0.17
C ASN A 818 17.12 24.28 0.13
N TYR A 819 17.73 25.05 1.04
CA TYR A 819 17.26 26.37 1.44
C TYR A 819 18.43 27.31 1.77
N MET A 820 18.18 28.62 1.75
CA MET A 820 19.16 29.64 2.13
C MET A 820 19.14 29.89 3.64
N THR A 821 20.31 30.11 4.25
CA THR A 821 20.44 30.20 5.72
C THR A 821 20.51 31.63 6.24
N TYR A 822 21.07 32.56 5.47
CA TYR A 822 21.30 33.94 5.88
C TYR A 822 20.83 34.91 4.78
N LEU A 823 19.96 35.83 5.18
CA LEU A 823 19.43 36.91 4.36
C LEU A 823 20.09 38.22 4.78
N ASP A 824 20.15 39.19 3.87
CA ASP A 824 20.49 40.57 4.22
C ASP A 824 19.55 41.06 5.32
N LYS A 825 20.11 41.67 6.37
CA LYS A 825 19.35 42.21 7.50
C LYS A 825 19.67 43.67 7.70
N THR A 826 18.69 44.41 8.22
CA THR A 826 18.88 45.79 8.64
C THR A 826 18.66 45.92 10.13
N ILE A 827 19.49 46.76 10.76
CA ILE A 827 19.37 47.13 12.18
C ILE A 827 19.22 48.63 12.23
N THR A 828 18.14 49.12 12.85
CA THR A 828 17.92 50.56 13.06
C THR A 828 18.20 50.90 14.52
N SER A 829 18.99 51.93 14.77
CA SER A 829 19.30 52.39 16.12
C SER A 829 18.05 52.95 16.81
N SER A 830 18.07 53.05 18.14
CA SER A 830 17.14 53.93 18.84
C SER A 830 17.33 55.38 18.39
N VAL A 831 16.29 56.20 18.55
CA VAL A 831 16.38 57.66 18.37
C VAL A 831 17.31 58.23 19.43
N TYR A 832 18.34 58.96 19.02
CA TYR A 832 19.21 59.71 19.92
C TYR A 832 18.79 61.17 19.97
N ASN A 833 18.78 61.77 21.16
CA ASN A 833 18.49 63.18 21.39
C ASN A 833 19.78 63.91 21.79
N SER A 834 20.21 64.89 20.97
CA SER A 834 21.40 65.72 21.23
C SER A 834 21.16 66.84 22.26
N ASN A 835 19.91 67.12 22.61
CA ASN A 835 19.43 68.24 23.42
C ASN A 835 19.75 69.64 22.84
N SER A 836 20.07 69.74 21.55
CA SER A 836 20.36 71.01 20.88
C SER A 836 19.86 71.03 19.45
N ASP A 837 19.16 72.10 19.08
CA ASP A 837 18.71 72.33 17.70
C ASP A 837 19.88 72.70 16.76
N ALA A 838 21.01 73.16 17.32
CA ALA A 838 22.23 73.53 16.59
C ALA A 838 23.23 72.37 16.42
N ASN A 839 22.74 71.14 16.53
CA ASN A 839 23.55 69.93 16.42
C ASN A 839 24.05 69.72 14.97
N LEU A 840 25.32 69.32 14.82
CA LEU A 840 25.96 69.03 13.54
C LEU A 840 26.59 67.64 13.59
N ILE A 841 26.20 66.74 12.69
CA ILE A 841 26.83 65.42 12.61
C ILE A 841 28.25 65.56 12.03
N ALA A 842 29.24 65.07 12.78
CA ALA A 842 30.66 65.21 12.48
C ALA A 842 31.34 63.92 12.04
N GLY A 843 30.67 62.78 12.11
CA GLY A 843 31.20 61.51 11.60
C GLY A 843 30.45 60.29 12.12
N ILE A 844 30.72 59.13 11.51
CA ILE A 844 30.27 57.82 11.98
C ILE A 844 31.43 56.82 11.91
N SER A 845 31.55 55.97 12.93
CA SER A 845 32.54 54.91 13.00
C SER A 845 31.92 53.65 13.60
N TRP A 846 32.37 52.48 13.18
CA TRP A 846 31.91 51.21 13.72
C TRP A 846 33.02 50.17 13.77
N ASP A 847 32.86 49.21 14.68
CA ASP A 847 33.73 48.04 14.81
C ASP A 847 33.03 46.82 14.21
N GLU A 848 33.67 46.21 13.22
CA GLU A 848 33.12 45.10 12.45
C GLU A 848 34.09 43.91 12.33
N SER A 849 33.50 42.72 12.29
CA SER A 849 34.20 41.48 11.93
C SER A 849 33.52 40.87 10.71
N LEU A 850 34.17 40.99 9.57
CA LEU A 850 33.69 40.46 8.29
C LEU A 850 34.37 39.14 7.96
N GLU A 851 33.57 38.17 7.54
CA GLU A 851 34.03 36.97 6.84
C GLU A 851 34.03 37.23 5.31
N ASN A 852 34.70 36.38 4.53
CA ASN A 852 34.68 36.49 3.06
C ASN A 852 33.23 36.61 2.54
N ASN A 853 33.02 37.45 1.53
CA ASN A 853 31.71 37.67 0.88
C ASN A 853 30.65 38.35 1.76
N THR A 854 31.04 38.97 2.88
CA THR A 854 30.14 39.77 3.74
C THR A 854 30.52 41.25 3.76
N ASN A 855 29.55 42.12 4.06
CA ASN A 855 29.78 43.56 4.20
C ASN A 855 28.77 44.22 5.16
N ILE A 856 29.17 45.28 5.86
CA ILE A 856 28.30 46.12 6.70
C ILE A 856 28.33 47.55 6.16
N LYS A 857 27.15 48.11 5.91
CA LYS A 857 26.99 49.47 5.39
C LYS A 857 26.04 50.30 6.23
N PHE A 858 26.17 51.62 6.24
CA PHE A 858 25.30 52.50 7.04
C PHE A 858 24.56 53.57 6.22
N GLN A 859 23.41 53.99 6.72
CA GLN A 859 22.73 55.25 6.38
C GLN A 859 22.32 55.97 7.66
N ILE A 860 22.21 57.30 7.60
CA ILE A 860 21.83 58.16 8.73
C ILE A 860 20.58 58.95 8.37
N GLN A 861 19.76 59.28 9.36
CA GLN A 861 18.69 60.27 9.24
C GLN A 861 18.67 61.18 10.47
N THR A 862 18.21 62.41 10.28
CA THR A 862 18.05 63.41 11.34
C THR A 862 16.62 63.95 11.38
N SER A 863 16.22 64.53 12.52
CA SER A 863 14.89 65.08 12.74
C SER A 863 14.88 66.19 13.79
N ALA A 864 14.01 67.19 13.58
CA ALA A 864 13.73 68.23 14.57
C ALA A 864 12.92 67.73 15.77
N ASP A 865 12.02 66.76 15.56
CA ASP A 865 11.02 66.34 16.55
C ASP A 865 11.18 64.90 17.05
N GLY A 866 12.05 64.11 16.40
CA GLY A 866 12.32 62.72 16.75
C GLY A 866 11.15 61.77 16.49
N ALA A 867 10.09 62.22 15.80
CA ALA A 867 8.84 61.49 15.63
C ALA A 867 8.38 61.42 14.17
N THR A 868 8.21 62.56 13.49
CA THR A 868 7.51 62.61 12.19
C THR A 868 8.30 63.30 11.09
N ASN A 869 9.19 64.24 11.42
CA ASN A 869 9.90 65.05 10.44
C ASN A 869 11.35 64.56 10.27
N TRP A 870 11.53 63.44 9.56
CA TRP A 870 12.85 62.84 9.31
C TRP A 870 13.38 63.18 7.91
N SER A 871 14.68 63.42 7.77
CA SER A 871 15.41 63.71 6.51
C SER A 871 15.36 62.59 5.45
N GLY A 872 14.82 61.43 5.78
CA GLY A 872 15.04 60.18 5.04
C GLY A 872 16.39 59.54 5.36
N TRP A 873 16.54 58.26 5.01
CA TRP A 873 17.80 57.51 5.19
C TRP A 873 18.79 57.87 4.08
N LEU A 874 19.86 58.58 4.43
CA LEU A 874 20.82 59.11 3.46
C LEU A 874 22.22 58.53 3.70
N GLY A 875 22.95 58.32 2.60
CA GLY A 875 24.38 58.01 2.57
C GLY A 875 25.23 59.27 2.30
N PRO A 876 26.54 59.11 2.04
CA PRO A 876 27.52 60.21 1.93
C PRO A 876 27.22 61.28 0.87
N ASP A 877 26.51 60.92 -0.20
CA ASP A 877 26.15 61.87 -1.27
C ASP A 877 24.83 62.63 -1.00
N GLY A 878 24.20 62.39 0.17
CA GLY A 878 22.92 62.97 0.52
C GLY A 878 21.71 62.30 -0.15
N THR A 879 21.89 61.11 -0.74
CA THR A 879 20.80 60.30 -1.33
C THR A 879 20.60 58.98 -0.59
N ASN A 880 19.46 58.32 -0.84
CA ASN A 880 19.16 57.00 -0.27
C ASN A 880 19.78 55.83 -1.06
N SER A 881 20.53 56.10 -2.13
CA SER A 881 21.15 55.08 -2.98
C SER A 881 22.61 54.78 -2.61
N THR A 882 23.23 55.60 -1.76
CA THR A 882 24.61 55.40 -1.30
C THR A 882 24.65 55.00 0.18
N TYR A 883 25.80 54.51 0.60
CA TYR A 883 26.03 54.03 1.96
C TYR A 883 27.39 54.46 2.47
N PHE A 884 27.46 54.68 3.79
CA PHE A 884 28.73 54.84 4.50
C PHE A 884 29.39 53.46 4.63
N ASP A 885 30.54 53.28 3.96
CA ASP A 885 31.36 52.05 3.88
C ASP A 885 32.71 52.43 3.23
N GLU A 886 33.80 51.75 3.58
CA GLU A 886 35.10 51.90 2.91
C GLU A 886 35.10 51.51 1.43
N LEU A 887 34.19 50.64 0.98
CA LEU A 887 34.13 50.19 -0.42
C LEU A 887 33.39 51.18 -1.32
N ASP A 888 32.25 51.70 -0.85
CA ASP A 888 31.43 52.65 -1.62
C ASP A 888 31.96 54.10 -1.50
N SER A 889 32.65 54.43 -0.40
CA SER A 889 33.13 55.80 -0.10
C SER A 889 34.60 55.86 0.36
N PRO A 890 35.55 55.29 -0.41
CA PRO A 890 36.96 55.16 0.01
C PRO A 890 37.68 56.50 0.21
N THR A 891 37.14 57.59 -0.33
CA THR A 891 37.72 58.94 -0.18
C THR A 891 37.52 59.50 1.23
N TYR A 892 36.45 59.11 1.92
CA TYR A 892 36.04 59.72 3.18
C TYR A 892 35.89 58.70 4.33
N CYS A 893 35.80 57.42 4.00
CA CYS A 893 35.74 56.31 4.95
C CYS A 893 37.00 55.46 4.86
N THR A 894 37.65 55.22 6.00
CA THR A 894 38.89 54.42 6.08
C THR A 894 38.77 53.32 7.11
N LYS A 895 39.39 52.16 6.83
CA LYS A 895 39.39 50.99 7.71
C LYS A 895 40.76 50.75 8.32
N ASN A 896 40.82 50.65 9.64
CA ASN A 896 42.04 50.34 10.39
C ASN A 896 41.77 49.19 11.36
N GLY A 897 42.28 48.00 11.04
CA GLY A 897 41.91 46.78 11.74
C GLY A 897 40.43 46.44 11.51
N SER A 898 39.67 46.30 12.60
CA SER A 898 38.22 46.06 12.57
C SER A 898 37.38 47.35 12.58
N ILE A 899 38.01 48.52 12.74
CA ILE A 899 37.30 49.79 12.87
C ILE A 899 37.23 50.50 11.51
N VAL A 900 36.02 50.82 11.07
CA VAL A 900 35.76 51.72 9.93
C VAL A 900 35.41 53.10 10.48
N THR A 901 36.01 54.15 9.91
CA THR A 901 35.78 55.55 10.30
C THR A 901 35.48 56.40 9.07
N CYS A 902 34.30 57.00 9.04
CA CYS A 902 33.89 58.01 8.07
C CYS A 902 33.95 59.39 8.72
N THR A 903 34.80 60.27 8.20
CA THR A 903 35.04 61.61 8.78
C THR A 903 33.91 62.58 8.48
N VAL A 904 34.01 63.80 9.02
CA VAL A 904 33.07 64.90 8.74
C VAL A 904 32.88 65.12 7.24
N ASP A 905 33.90 64.91 6.41
CA ASP A 905 33.80 65.10 4.95
C ASP A 905 32.86 64.10 4.28
N ALA A 906 32.63 62.92 4.89
CA ALA A 906 31.65 61.95 4.43
C ALA A 906 30.21 62.38 4.71
N ILE A 907 30.00 63.27 5.68
CA ILE A 907 28.66 63.63 6.15
C ILE A 907 28.02 64.64 5.18
N PRO A 908 26.80 64.36 4.65
CA PRO A 908 26.07 65.30 3.79
C PRO A 908 25.84 66.66 4.45
N THR A 909 25.80 67.73 3.64
CA THR A 909 25.57 69.10 4.12
C THR A 909 24.23 69.29 4.82
N ILE A 910 23.23 68.45 4.52
CA ILE A 910 21.92 68.47 5.17
C ILE A 910 21.98 68.10 6.66
N PHE A 911 23.02 67.40 7.11
CA PHE A 911 23.25 67.07 8.53
C PHE A 911 24.25 68.03 9.21
N LYS A 912 24.57 69.15 8.53
CA LYS A 912 25.57 70.15 8.94
C LYS A 912 25.02 71.58 8.84
N ASN A 913 23.71 71.74 8.68
CA ASN A 913 23.09 73.04 8.47
C ASN A 913 22.61 73.68 9.80
N GLY A 914 22.67 72.93 10.91
CA GLY A 914 22.25 73.41 12.24
C GLY A 914 20.73 73.63 12.33
N THR A 915 19.96 72.95 11.49
CA THR A 915 18.50 73.01 11.42
C THR A 915 17.94 71.61 11.29
N ASP A 916 16.94 71.25 12.10
CA ASP A 916 16.27 69.94 12.07
C ASP A 916 17.16 68.73 12.43
N ASP A 917 18.25 68.94 13.19
CA ASP A 917 19.23 67.91 13.57
C ASP A 917 19.22 67.56 15.07
N HIS A 918 18.19 67.98 15.81
CA HIS A 918 18.05 67.73 17.27
C HIS A 918 18.10 66.23 17.61
N TYR A 919 17.48 65.40 16.76
CA TYR A 919 17.45 63.95 16.88
C TYR A 919 18.14 63.28 15.70
N TYR A 920 18.80 62.14 15.93
CA TYR A 920 19.38 61.35 14.85
C TYR A 920 19.25 59.84 15.08
N GLN A 921 19.32 59.08 13.97
CA GLN A 921 19.39 57.62 13.96
C GLN A 921 20.33 57.12 12.86
N TYR A 922 20.85 55.91 13.05
CA TYR A 922 21.56 55.18 11.99
C TYR A 922 20.84 53.87 11.68
N LYS A 923 21.04 53.39 10.44
CA LYS A 923 20.61 52.08 9.97
C LYS A 923 21.79 51.34 9.40
N ALA A 924 22.11 50.20 10.00
CA ALA A 924 23.13 49.26 9.52
C ALA A 924 22.49 48.23 8.57
N PHE A 925 23.17 47.91 7.49
CA PHE A 925 22.82 46.89 6.51
C PHE A 925 23.89 45.81 6.58
N LEU A 926 23.51 44.61 7.05
CA LEU A 926 24.38 43.44 7.15
C LEU A 926 24.11 42.57 5.92
N THR A 927 25.09 42.45 5.04
CA THR A 927 24.91 41.83 3.73
C THR A 927 25.85 40.65 3.50
N THR A 928 25.40 39.69 2.69
CA THR A 928 26.22 38.54 2.26
C THR A 928 25.91 38.19 0.80
N THR A 929 26.95 38.02 -0.03
CA THR A 929 26.76 37.67 -1.45
C THR A 929 26.62 36.18 -1.69
N ASP A 930 27.00 35.33 -0.73
CA ASP A 930 26.92 33.87 -0.83
C ASP A 930 25.89 33.24 0.13
N GLY A 931 25.42 33.97 1.14
CA GLY A 931 24.47 33.46 2.14
C GLY A 931 25.06 32.39 3.08
N LEU A 932 26.38 32.28 3.17
CA LEU A 932 27.08 31.22 3.92
C LEU A 932 27.88 31.74 5.12
N ALA A 933 28.17 33.04 5.15
CA ALA A 933 29.04 33.74 6.10
C ALA A 933 28.30 34.86 6.83
N THR A 934 28.71 35.18 8.07
CA THR A 934 27.99 36.13 8.93
C THR A 934 28.83 37.38 9.24
N PRO A 935 28.43 38.58 8.82
CA PRO A 935 29.07 39.82 9.28
C PRO A 935 28.65 40.10 10.74
N THR A 936 29.60 40.53 11.56
CA THR A 936 29.34 40.90 12.97
C THR A 936 29.59 42.39 13.16
N LEU A 937 28.59 43.10 13.72
CA LEU A 937 28.68 44.50 14.14
C LEU A 937 28.86 44.55 15.66
N ASN A 938 30.01 45.00 16.15
CA ASN A 938 30.32 45.00 17.59
C ASN A 938 29.91 46.31 18.28
N SER A 939 30.16 47.45 17.64
CA SER A 939 29.81 48.77 18.19
C SER A 939 29.68 49.82 17.09
N VAL A 940 28.92 50.89 17.36
CA VAL A 940 28.74 52.04 16.47
C VAL A 940 28.90 53.32 17.29
N THR A 941 29.68 54.26 16.78
CA THR A 941 29.92 55.59 17.35
C THR A 941 29.52 56.64 16.33
N VAL A 942 28.62 57.55 16.69
CA VAL A 942 28.29 58.73 15.91
C VAL A 942 28.84 59.94 16.65
N THR A 943 29.65 60.75 15.96
CA THR A 943 30.24 61.98 16.51
C THR A 943 29.40 63.17 16.06
N TYR A 944 29.09 64.07 16.98
CA TYR A 944 28.36 65.30 16.70
C TYR A 944 28.96 66.49 17.45
N VAL A 945 28.65 67.70 16.98
CA VAL A 945 29.09 68.98 17.56
C VAL A 945 27.88 69.84 17.84
N VAL A 946 27.82 70.43 19.03
CA VAL A 946 26.82 71.45 19.38
C VAL A 946 27.52 72.80 19.32
N ASN A 947 27.23 73.62 18.29
CA ASN A 947 27.91 74.90 18.12
C ASN A 947 27.20 76.00 18.94
N ALA A 948 27.89 76.69 19.85
CA ALA A 948 27.36 77.83 20.61
C ALA A 948 27.90 79.16 20.07
N ASN A 949 27.22 80.27 20.40
CA ASN A 949 27.63 81.60 19.94
C ASN A 949 28.82 82.12 20.76
N PRO A 950 29.79 82.84 20.16
CA PRO A 950 30.84 83.52 20.91
C PRO A 950 30.29 84.61 21.85
N GLU A 951 30.97 84.83 22.96
CA GLU A 951 30.57 85.77 24.01
C GLU A 951 31.60 86.89 24.22
N ILE A 952 31.12 88.11 24.50
CA ILE A 952 31.92 89.25 24.97
C ILE A 952 31.75 89.37 26.49
N GLU A 953 32.83 89.60 27.23
CA GLU A 953 32.77 89.73 28.69
C GLU A 953 32.01 91.00 29.12
N ALA A 954 30.88 90.80 29.81
CA ALA A 954 30.07 91.90 30.32
C ALA A 954 30.83 92.73 31.36
N ASN A 955 30.74 94.06 31.29
CA ASN A 955 31.33 95.04 32.21
C ASN A 955 32.87 95.11 32.26
N GLN A 956 33.61 94.44 31.37
CA GLN A 956 35.06 94.59 31.21
C GLN A 956 35.45 95.32 29.91
N THR A 957 34.47 95.63 29.06
CA THR A 957 34.68 96.48 27.88
C THR A 957 34.84 97.94 28.30
N THR A 958 35.97 98.56 27.93
CA THR A 958 36.26 99.96 28.23
C THR A 958 36.62 100.71 26.96
N ALA A 959 36.24 101.98 26.88
CA ALA A 959 36.63 102.87 25.80
C ALA A 959 37.17 104.16 26.43
N VAL A 960 38.49 104.37 26.35
CA VAL A 960 39.18 105.44 27.09
C VAL A 960 39.93 106.34 26.10
N PRO A 961 39.71 107.66 26.10
CA PRO A 961 40.47 108.58 25.26
C PRO A 961 41.93 108.68 25.72
N ASP A 962 42.86 108.80 24.78
CA ASP A 962 44.29 108.99 25.03
C ASP A 962 44.75 110.44 24.83
N SER A 963 46.01 110.72 25.20
CA SER A 963 46.59 112.06 25.06
C SER A 963 46.71 112.56 23.62
N ASN A 964 46.52 111.68 22.62
CA ASN A 964 46.55 111.98 21.20
C ASN A 964 45.15 112.12 20.59
N LYS A 965 44.09 112.14 21.43
CA LYS A 965 42.68 112.24 21.01
C LYS A 965 42.17 111.00 20.24
N LYS A 966 42.81 109.85 20.43
CA LYS A 966 42.29 108.54 20.01
C LYS A 966 41.55 107.89 21.17
N VAL A 967 40.68 106.91 20.90
CA VAL A 967 39.93 106.15 21.90
C VAL A 967 40.42 104.71 21.87
N ASN A 968 41.01 104.26 22.97
CA ASN A 968 41.44 102.88 23.15
C ASN A 968 40.27 102.06 23.68
N ILE A 969 39.82 101.10 22.88
CA ILE A 969 38.75 100.16 23.21
C ILE A 969 39.39 98.85 23.66
N SER A 970 39.18 98.45 24.90
CA SER A 970 39.58 97.12 25.41
C SER A 970 38.34 96.25 25.54
N TYR A 971 38.39 95.01 25.08
CA TYR A 971 37.29 94.04 25.13
C TYR A 971 37.83 92.62 25.26
N ASN A 972 37.12 91.75 25.98
CA ASN A 972 37.52 90.37 26.16
C ASN A 972 36.48 89.43 25.52
N VAL A 973 36.94 88.41 24.79
CA VAL A 973 36.05 87.48 24.06
C VAL A 973 36.35 86.02 24.39
N ARG A 974 35.34 85.16 24.33
CA ARG A 974 35.49 83.70 24.35
C ARG A 974 34.49 83.04 23.42
N ASP A 975 34.69 81.76 23.16
CA ASP A 975 33.76 80.88 22.46
C ASP A 975 33.59 79.65 23.35
N THR A 976 32.37 79.39 23.85
CA THR A 976 32.13 78.47 24.97
C THR A 976 32.35 77.01 24.63
N ASP A 977 32.18 76.64 23.37
CA ASP A 977 32.23 75.28 22.83
C ASP A 977 33.44 75.04 21.91
N SER A 978 34.21 76.10 21.59
CA SER A 978 35.46 75.98 20.86
C SER A 978 36.69 76.29 21.74
N ILE A 979 37.60 75.31 21.81
CA ILE A 979 38.88 75.45 22.54
C ILE A 979 39.97 76.15 21.71
N SER A 980 39.69 76.46 20.43
CA SER A 980 40.59 77.15 19.51
C SER A 980 39.81 77.75 18.34
N GLY A 981 40.13 78.96 17.92
CA GLY A 981 39.45 79.61 16.79
C GLY A 981 39.76 81.10 16.70
N THR A 982 39.05 81.80 15.82
CA THR A 982 39.13 83.26 15.69
C THR A 982 37.76 83.90 15.67
N ILE A 983 37.58 85.01 16.38
CA ILE A 983 36.36 85.82 16.40
C ILE A 983 36.63 87.13 15.66
N THR A 984 35.74 87.56 14.76
CA THR A 984 35.90 88.82 14.02
C THR A 984 35.15 89.95 14.75
N PRO A 985 35.84 91.02 15.20
CA PRO A 985 35.20 92.11 15.93
C PRO A 985 34.55 93.14 14.98
N SER A 986 33.55 93.84 15.49
CA SER A 986 32.99 95.05 14.87
C SER A 986 32.70 96.07 15.97
N PHE A 987 32.77 97.37 15.64
CA PHE A 987 32.66 98.45 16.61
C PHE A 987 31.69 99.53 16.14
N GLU A 988 30.91 100.05 17.07
CA GLU A 988 29.97 101.14 16.86
C GLU A 988 30.19 102.23 17.92
N TYR A 989 29.80 103.46 17.61
CA TYR A 989 29.83 104.59 18.52
C TYR A 989 28.46 105.27 18.60
N SER A 990 28.23 106.00 19.69
CA SER A 990 27.00 106.76 19.93
C SER A 990 27.33 108.18 20.38
N LEU A 991 26.59 109.16 19.84
CA LEU A 991 26.71 110.58 20.22
C LEU A 991 25.57 111.05 21.14
N ASP A 992 24.59 110.20 21.42
CA ASP A 992 23.38 110.52 22.19
C ASP A 992 23.25 109.70 23.49
N GLY A 993 24.40 109.26 24.02
CA GLY A 993 24.46 108.49 25.28
C GLY A 993 23.97 107.05 25.15
N GLY A 994 24.02 106.47 23.94
CA GLY A 994 23.70 105.06 23.69
C GLY A 994 22.29 104.80 23.17
N SER A 995 21.54 105.83 22.77
CA SER A 995 20.18 105.67 22.23
C SER A 995 20.19 105.29 20.74
N ASN A 996 21.18 105.77 19.99
CA ASN A 996 21.46 105.36 18.62
C ASN A 996 22.96 105.05 18.46
N TRP A 997 23.25 103.96 17.75
CA TRP A 997 24.61 103.49 17.48
C TRP A 997 24.91 103.58 15.98
N THR A 998 26.12 103.99 15.65
CA THR A 998 26.63 104.13 14.27
C THR A 998 27.91 103.33 14.16
N ALA A 999 28.05 102.49 13.14
CA ALA A 999 29.29 101.76 12.89
C ALA A 999 30.48 102.70 12.74
N ILE A 1000 31.60 102.35 13.38
CA ILE A 1000 32.87 103.06 13.20
C ILE A 1000 33.36 102.82 11.77
N THR A 1001 33.75 103.89 11.07
CA THR A 1001 34.30 103.79 9.72
C THR A 1001 35.63 103.04 9.75
N SER A 1002 35.82 102.02 8.92
CA SER A 1002 37.00 101.14 8.97
C SER A 1002 38.33 101.88 8.86
N GLY A 1003 38.40 102.96 8.07
CA GLY A 1003 39.59 103.81 7.94
C GLY A 1003 39.91 104.68 9.16
N CYS A 1004 39.02 104.69 10.17
CA CYS A 1004 39.18 105.42 11.42
C CYS A 1004 39.61 104.51 12.59
N LEU A 1005 39.77 103.21 12.34
CA LEU A 1005 40.42 102.24 13.22
C LEU A 1005 41.84 101.94 12.72
N GLU A 1006 42.69 101.37 13.56
CA GLU A 1006 44.01 100.92 13.12
C GLU A 1006 43.89 99.67 12.21
N ALA A 1007 44.88 99.48 11.34
CA ALA A 1007 44.80 98.52 10.23
C ALA A 1007 44.50 97.07 10.63
N THR A 1008 44.77 96.66 11.87
CA THR A 1008 44.56 95.29 12.36
C THR A 1008 43.40 95.16 13.34
N ASP A 1009 42.67 96.24 13.63
CA ASP A 1009 41.63 96.24 14.67
C ASP A 1009 40.41 95.41 14.28
N LEU A 1010 40.11 95.30 12.99
CA LEU A 1010 39.02 94.49 12.42
C LEU A 1010 39.46 93.08 12.00
N ASP A 1011 40.75 92.74 12.14
CA ASP A 1011 41.24 91.40 11.85
C ASP A 1011 40.67 90.37 12.84
N ALA A 1012 40.54 89.13 12.39
CA ALA A 1012 40.08 88.02 13.21
C ALA A 1012 41.00 87.81 14.43
N LYS A 1013 40.41 87.79 15.62
CA LYS A 1013 41.09 87.72 16.91
C LYS A 1013 41.10 86.30 17.45
N THR A 1014 42.25 85.78 17.82
CA THR A 1014 42.36 84.44 18.39
C THR A 1014 41.75 84.38 19.80
N ILE A 1015 41.13 83.24 20.11
CA ILE A 1015 40.74 82.88 21.47
C ILE A 1015 41.77 81.93 22.09
N SER A 1016 41.97 82.02 23.40
CA SER A 1016 42.87 81.16 24.15
C SER A 1016 42.16 79.87 24.58
N ALA A 1017 42.89 78.76 24.58
CA ALA A 1017 42.40 77.48 25.11
C ALA A 1017 42.21 77.54 26.64
N PRO A 1018 41.16 76.92 27.21
CA PRO A 1018 40.94 76.89 28.65
C PRO A 1018 41.99 76.05 29.38
N ALA A 1019 42.20 76.32 30.67
CA ALA A 1019 43.11 75.55 31.51
C ALA A 1019 42.64 74.10 31.77
N THR A 1020 41.33 73.83 31.62
CA THR A 1020 40.71 72.51 31.80
C THR A 1020 39.51 72.33 30.84
N PRO A 1021 39.49 71.32 29.95
CA PRO A 1021 38.33 70.95 29.12
C PRO A 1021 37.13 70.48 29.97
N PRO A 1022 35.87 70.51 29.47
CA PRO A 1022 35.46 70.67 28.07
C PRO A 1022 34.91 72.05 27.68
N GLU A 1023 34.67 72.96 28.62
CA GLU A 1023 34.06 74.27 28.35
C GLU A 1023 35.11 75.39 28.44
N ASN A 1024 35.11 76.31 27.46
CA ASN A 1024 36.02 77.46 27.50
C ASN A 1024 35.48 78.55 28.43
N THR A 1025 36.00 78.58 29.65
CA THR A 1025 35.64 79.58 30.65
C THR A 1025 36.48 80.85 30.58
N THR A 1026 37.53 80.87 29.76
CA THR A 1026 38.56 81.93 29.75
C THR A 1026 38.27 82.99 28.67
N TYR A 1027 38.07 84.24 29.08
CA TYR A 1027 38.04 85.37 28.13
C TYR A 1027 39.44 85.80 27.71
N THR A 1028 39.64 86.04 26.42
CA THR A 1028 40.91 86.52 25.84
C THR A 1028 40.83 88.03 25.58
N PRO A 1029 41.74 88.84 26.15
CA PRO A 1029 41.71 90.29 26.01
C PRO A 1029 42.25 90.75 24.65
N HIS A 1030 41.56 91.71 24.04
CA HIS A 1030 41.96 92.38 22.79
C HIS A 1030 41.73 93.88 22.91
N THR A 1031 42.42 94.64 22.08
CA THR A 1031 42.27 96.10 22.00
C THR A 1031 42.02 96.54 20.57
N ALA A 1032 41.32 97.66 20.41
CA ALA A 1032 41.21 98.43 19.18
C ALA A 1032 41.43 99.91 19.47
N THR A 1033 41.87 100.68 18.49
CA THR A 1033 42.12 102.11 18.64
C THR A 1033 41.32 102.88 17.60
N TRP A 1034 40.29 103.59 18.06
CA TRP A 1034 39.47 104.44 17.22
C TRP A 1034 40.01 105.87 17.19
N THR A 1035 40.00 106.52 16.03
CA THR A 1035 40.34 107.93 15.85
C THR A 1035 39.06 108.70 15.51
N PRO A 1036 38.32 109.27 16.49
CA PRO A 1036 37.00 109.83 16.23
C PRO A 1036 37.01 111.00 15.25
N ALA A 1037 38.11 111.77 15.17
CA ALA A 1037 38.26 112.89 14.25
C ALA A 1037 38.26 112.49 12.77
N CYS A 1038 38.45 111.20 12.48
CA CYS A 1038 38.36 110.65 11.14
C CYS A 1038 36.90 110.44 10.69
N GLU A 1039 35.94 110.35 11.61
CA GLU A 1039 34.53 110.17 11.28
C GLU A 1039 33.93 111.44 10.67
N SER A 1040 33.16 111.28 9.59
CA SER A 1040 32.40 112.38 9.00
C SER A 1040 31.23 112.76 9.91
N GLY A 1041 31.41 113.76 10.77
CA GLY A 1041 30.37 114.28 11.66
C GLY A 1041 30.82 114.56 13.10
N ILE A 1042 32.03 114.13 13.49
CA ILE A 1042 32.61 114.42 14.80
C ILE A 1042 33.57 115.62 14.68
N GLY A 1043 33.29 116.73 15.37
CA GLY A 1043 34.08 117.97 15.29
C GLY A 1043 35.44 117.89 16.00
N THR A 1044 36.49 118.48 15.42
CA THR A 1044 37.89 118.36 15.87
C THR A 1044 38.28 119.18 17.12
N THR A 1045 37.34 119.86 17.78
CA THR A 1045 37.64 120.94 18.74
C THR A 1045 37.23 120.70 20.19
N THR A 1046 36.56 119.59 20.55
CA THR A 1046 36.27 119.26 21.95
C THR A 1046 36.29 117.75 22.17
N TYR A 1047 37.36 117.26 22.83
CA TYR A 1047 37.40 115.95 23.46
C TYR A 1047 37.45 116.22 24.97
N GLU A 1048 36.38 115.92 25.71
CA GLU A 1048 36.49 115.81 27.17
C GLU A 1048 36.97 114.40 27.51
N ALA A 1049 37.90 114.33 28.47
CA ALA A 1049 38.52 113.10 28.95
C ALA A 1049 37.54 112.24 29.75
#